data_AF-I6YWM3-F1
#
_entry.id   AF-I6YWM3-F1
#
_cell.length_a   1.000
_cell.length_b   1.000
_cell.length_c   1.000
_cell.angle_alpha   90.00
_cell.angle_beta   90.00
_cell.angle_gamma   90.00
#
_symmetry.space_group_name_H-M   'P 1'
#
loop_
_entity.id
_entity.type
_entity.pdbx_description
1 polymer ?
#
loop_
_entity_poly.entity_id
_entity_poly.type
_entity_poly.pdbx_seq_one_letter_code
_entity_poly.pdbx_strand_id
1 'polypeptide(L)'
;MVFTKEVQIGRHKLKFETGKLAKQSNGAVMVSYGDTMVLVTAVAGEVRDDIDFFPLSVEYREKSFAAGKIPGGFIKREGRPSDKEVLSARLIDRPIRPLFPDNYYNDTQLAAFVYSFDNENDPDVIAACGASAALVISDIPFLEPIGEVRVGRLNGQFVINPSLQEIEESDIELVVAGTESSIMMVEGEAKEVSEEDMLNALKFAHDEIKKIVAAQKELRELCGKPKMEVPPVELDQALVDEVNRLAYDKMKTIVASVLTKEERSQKNKELEEEVVEQLAEKFPEQEKVIKTILHDMEKELMRQRILSEGLRLDGRKTTDIRPISIEVGLLPRPHGSALFTRGETQSLTTLTLGTKQDEQIIDGLMTEFRKRFILHYNFPPFSVGEVGRYSGVGRREVGHGNLAERALKNMVPPEEQFPYMIRLNSDILESNGSSSMATVCAGSLALMDGGVPIKKAVAGIAMGLIKEGDNYAILSDILGNEDHLGDMDFKVAGTKDGITAFQMDIKIQGISYEIMEKALAQAKEGRMHILEKMNEVISEPRPTISQYAPTLLTTKIPTDKIGTVIGPGGKVIQKIQKDYNVEIAIDEDGTVNISGNDSKLAKEAREYIKWMTADPEVGKNYDGKVVRLVDFGAFVEILPGIQGLLHISQIDNKRINKVSDVLKEGDIVRVKLLSIEGNKYSLSRKVLLKEEETSETSEATEE
;
A
#
# COMPACT_ATOMS: atom_id res chain seq x y z
N MET A 1 -34.20 0.92 30.03
CA MET A 1 -34.66 2.08 29.23
C MET A 1 -33.78 2.16 28.00
N VAL A 2 -34.32 2.56 26.85
CA VAL A 2 -33.53 2.78 25.63
C VAL A 2 -33.30 4.27 25.50
N PHE A 3 -32.05 4.68 25.25
CA PHE A 3 -31.67 6.07 25.07
C PHE A 3 -31.13 6.26 23.65
N THR A 4 -31.43 7.41 23.07
CA THR A 4 -31.04 7.75 21.71
C THR A 4 -30.59 9.20 21.65
N LYS A 5 -29.47 9.46 20.98
CA LYS A 5 -29.01 10.79 20.64
C LYS A 5 -28.62 10.85 19.17
N GLU A 6 -28.98 11.93 18.49
CA GLU A 6 -28.72 12.15 17.07
C GLU A 6 -28.01 13.50 16.87
N VAL A 7 -27.14 13.56 15.86
CA VAL A 7 -26.47 14.78 15.41
C VAL A 7 -26.36 14.78 13.88
N GLN A 8 -26.60 15.92 13.24
CA GLN A 8 -26.44 16.06 11.79
C GLN A 8 -24.95 16.18 11.45
N ILE A 9 -24.42 15.27 10.62
CA ILE A 9 -23.02 15.25 10.18
C ILE A 9 -23.00 14.98 8.68
N GLY A 10 -22.52 15.94 7.88
CA GLY A 10 -22.62 15.81 6.41
C GLY A 10 -24.07 15.59 5.96
N ARG A 11 -24.32 14.56 5.16
CA ARG A 11 -25.63 14.28 4.54
C ARG A 11 -26.62 13.57 5.47
N HIS A 12 -26.14 12.74 6.38
CA HIS A 12 -27.01 11.95 7.27
C HIS A 12 -26.90 12.39 8.74
N LYS A 13 -27.85 11.91 9.54
CA LYS A 13 -27.75 11.99 10.99
C LYS A 13 -26.92 10.81 11.49
N LEU A 14 -25.91 11.12 12.29
CA LEU A 14 -25.22 10.13 13.10
C LEU A 14 -26.04 9.90 14.36
N LYS A 15 -26.47 8.66 14.57
CA LYS A 15 -27.36 8.26 15.68
C LYS A 15 -26.67 7.25 16.59
N PHE A 16 -26.70 7.52 17.88
CA PHE A 16 -26.23 6.66 18.95
C PHE A 16 -27.42 6.11 19.75
N GLU A 17 -27.59 4.78 19.79
CA GLU A 17 -28.62 4.10 20.58
C GLU A 17 -28.00 3.16 21.62
N THR A 18 -28.46 3.23 22.87
CA THR A 18 -28.00 2.34 23.97
C THR A 18 -29.14 1.85 24.85
N GLY A 19 -28.88 0.85 25.69
CA GLY A 19 -29.85 0.25 26.62
C GLY A 19 -30.73 -0.85 26.04
N LYS A 20 -30.53 -1.20 24.76
CA LYS A 20 -31.24 -2.29 24.06
C LYS A 20 -30.40 -3.56 23.89
N LEU A 21 -29.17 -3.41 23.38
CA LEU A 21 -28.28 -4.52 23.00
C LEU A 21 -27.07 -4.62 23.94
N ALA A 22 -26.44 -5.80 23.99
CA ALA A 22 -25.18 -6.08 24.70
C ALA A 22 -25.11 -5.58 26.16
N LYS A 23 -26.21 -5.66 26.92
CA LYS A 23 -26.36 -5.05 28.27
C LYS A 23 -25.37 -5.54 29.34
N GLN A 24 -24.60 -6.59 29.07
CA GLN A 24 -23.61 -7.14 30.01
C GLN A 24 -22.24 -6.46 29.88
N SER A 25 -21.99 -5.67 28.83
CA SER A 25 -20.73 -4.91 28.71
C SER A 25 -20.69 -3.70 29.64
N ASN A 26 -19.50 -3.18 29.89
CA ASN A 26 -19.31 -1.91 30.59
C ASN A 26 -20.02 -0.76 29.84
N GLY A 27 -19.91 -0.72 28.52
CA GLY A 27 -20.69 0.18 27.66
C GLY A 27 -21.00 -0.44 26.30
N ALA A 28 -22.16 -0.14 25.72
CA ALA A 28 -22.56 -0.61 24.41
C ALA A 28 -23.42 0.42 23.68
N VAL A 29 -23.12 0.65 22.40
CA VAL A 29 -23.84 1.59 21.54
C VAL A 29 -24.04 0.95 20.17
N MET A 30 -25.29 0.95 19.69
CA MET A 30 -25.58 0.76 18.28
C MET A 30 -25.51 2.13 17.61
N VAL A 31 -24.53 2.32 16.74
CA VAL A 31 -24.35 3.54 15.97
C VAL A 31 -24.87 3.33 14.55
N SER A 32 -25.53 4.35 13.99
CA SER A 32 -26.07 4.31 12.62
C SER A 32 -25.88 5.62 11.90
N TYR A 33 -25.63 5.53 10.59
CA TYR A 33 -25.49 6.65 9.66
C TYR A 33 -26.00 6.19 8.30
N GLY A 34 -27.10 6.78 7.82
CA GLY A 34 -27.88 6.15 6.76
C GLY A 34 -28.45 4.81 7.24
N ASP A 35 -28.34 3.77 6.40
CA ASP A 35 -28.76 2.40 6.74
C ASP A 35 -27.57 1.52 7.18
N THR A 36 -26.37 2.09 7.23
CA THR A 36 -25.18 1.45 7.82
C THR A 36 -25.25 1.47 9.35
N MET A 37 -25.06 0.31 9.97
CA MET A 37 -25.21 0.10 11.42
C MET A 37 -24.06 -0.72 11.99
N VAL A 38 -23.45 -0.21 13.06
CA VAL A 38 -22.34 -0.86 13.77
C VAL A 38 -22.69 -0.99 15.25
N LEU A 39 -22.61 -2.21 15.79
CA LEU A 39 -22.68 -2.43 17.24
C LEU A 39 -21.28 -2.33 17.81
N VAL A 40 -21.08 -1.40 18.75
CA VAL A 40 -19.81 -1.22 19.43
C VAL A 40 -19.95 -1.45 20.92
N THR A 41 -19.04 -2.22 21.49
CA THR A 41 -19.01 -2.56 22.91
C THR A 41 -17.64 -2.25 23.52
N ALA A 42 -17.63 -1.75 24.75
CA ALA A 42 -16.46 -1.58 25.58
C ALA A 42 -16.56 -2.48 26.82
N VAL A 43 -15.50 -3.23 27.10
CA VAL A 43 -15.39 -4.15 28.24
C VAL A 43 -14.04 -3.95 28.92
N ALA A 44 -14.04 -3.89 30.26
CA ALA A 44 -12.83 -3.89 31.08
C ALA A 44 -12.80 -5.13 31.98
N GLY A 45 -11.63 -5.76 32.04
CA GLY A 45 -11.28 -6.86 32.94
C GLY A 45 -10.44 -6.38 34.13
N GLU A 46 -9.73 -7.32 34.73
CA GLU A 46 -8.82 -7.06 35.86
C GLU A 46 -7.43 -6.61 35.37
N VAL A 47 -6.66 -6.03 36.28
CA VAL A 47 -5.24 -5.72 36.06
C VAL A 47 -4.45 -7.04 36.00
N ARG A 48 -3.47 -7.08 35.12
CA ARG A 48 -2.57 -8.23 34.95
C ARG A 48 -1.18 -7.87 35.50
N ASP A 49 -0.70 -8.66 36.46
CA ASP A 49 0.61 -8.43 37.09
C ASP A 49 1.80 -8.75 36.18
N ASP A 50 1.57 -9.48 35.08
CA ASP A 50 2.59 -9.98 34.17
C ASP A 50 2.91 -9.03 33.01
N ILE A 51 2.26 -7.87 32.93
CA ILE A 51 2.45 -6.88 31.87
C ILE A 51 2.81 -5.49 32.44
N ASP A 52 3.56 -4.72 31.67
CA ASP A 52 4.06 -3.38 31.99
C ASP A 52 3.51 -2.29 31.05
N PHE A 53 2.47 -2.62 30.28
CA PHE A 53 1.83 -1.73 29.32
C PHE A 53 0.30 -1.78 29.46
N PHE A 54 -0.40 -0.76 28.97
CA PHE A 54 -1.86 -0.74 28.90
C PHE A 54 -2.41 -1.72 27.84
N PRO A 55 -3.06 -2.83 28.24
CA PRO A 55 -3.58 -3.85 27.32
C PRO A 55 -4.92 -3.45 26.65
N LEU A 56 -4.90 -2.40 25.83
CA LEU A 56 -6.03 -2.09 24.95
C LEU A 56 -6.00 -2.96 23.69
N SER A 57 -7.09 -3.69 23.47
CA SER A 57 -7.37 -4.41 22.23
C SER A 57 -8.61 -3.84 21.53
N VAL A 58 -8.47 -3.54 20.25
CA VAL A 58 -9.58 -3.09 19.41
C VAL A 58 -9.85 -4.11 18.31
N GLU A 59 -11.08 -4.56 18.21
CA GLU A 59 -11.56 -5.44 17.14
C GLU A 59 -12.57 -4.68 16.29
N TYR A 60 -12.37 -4.68 14.97
CA TYR A 60 -13.38 -4.26 14.01
C TYR A 60 -13.65 -5.43 13.08
N ARG A 61 -14.92 -5.85 12.98
CA ARG A 61 -15.31 -7.03 12.20
C ARG A 61 -16.49 -6.72 11.28
N GLU A 62 -16.31 -7.08 10.01
CA GLU A 62 -17.36 -7.01 8.99
C GLU A 62 -18.08 -8.36 8.90
N LYS A 63 -19.40 -8.33 8.99
CA LYS A 63 -20.23 -9.52 8.81
C LYS A 63 -20.78 -9.53 7.40
N SER A 64 -20.54 -10.58 6.62
CA SER A 64 -20.97 -10.62 5.21
C SER A 64 -22.49 -10.46 5.07
N PHE A 65 -23.26 -10.92 6.07
CA PHE A 65 -24.70 -10.71 6.11
C PHE A 65 -25.12 -9.23 6.18
N ALA A 66 -24.24 -8.33 6.64
CA ALA A 66 -24.51 -6.89 6.68
C ALA A 66 -24.76 -6.32 5.27
N ALA A 67 -24.15 -6.94 4.25
CA ALA A 67 -24.37 -6.66 2.84
C ALA A 67 -25.27 -7.72 2.14
N GLY A 68 -25.95 -8.58 2.91
CA GLY A 68 -26.77 -9.68 2.37
C GLY A 68 -25.98 -10.78 1.65
N LYS A 69 -24.67 -10.91 1.92
CA LYS A 69 -23.78 -11.86 1.25
C LYS A 69 -23.47 -13.08 2.12
N ILE A 70 -23.21 -14.21 1.46
CA ILE A 70 -22.57 -15.38 2.08
C ILE A 70 -21.06 -15.22 1.86
N PRO A 71 -20.20 -15.37 2.90
CA PRO A 71 -18.76 -15.23 2.74
C PRO A 71 -18.20 -16.11 1.61
N GLY A 72 -17.20 -15.58 0.90
CA GLY A 72 -16.41 -16.33 -0.07
C GLY A 72 -15.64 -17.51 0.54
N GLY A 73 -14.91 -18.24 -0.30
CA GLY A 73 -14.11 -19.40 0.10
C GLY A 73 -14.93 -20.68 0.38
N PHE A 74 -14.24 -21.70 0.90
CA PHE A 74 -14.79 -23.06 1.06
C PHE A 74 -15.69 -23.22 2.30
N ILE A 75 -15.32 -22.58 3.42
CA ILE A 75 -15.98 -22.77 4.74
C ILE A 75 -17.28 -21.95 4.85
N LYS A 76 -17.50 -20.95 3.98
CA LYS A 76 -18.70 -20.08 3.97
C LYS A 76 -18.96 -19.38 5.32
N ARG A 77 -17.89 -18.99 6.01
CA ARG A 77 -17.88 -18.30 7.30
C ARG A 77 -16.72 -17.29 7.34
N GLU A 78 -16.92 -16.15 7.99
CA GLU A 78 -15.86 -15.17 8.19
C GLU A 78 -14.71 -15.78 9.01
N GLY A 79 -13.48 -15.60 8.52
CA GLY A 79 -12.27 -16.19 9.09
C GLY A 79 -11.34 -15.14 9.71
N ARG A 80 -10.05 -15.24 9.36
CA ARG A 80 -9.02 -14.27 9.75
C ARG A 80 -9.46 -12.84 9.36
N PRO A 81 -9.11 -11.82 10.17
CA PRO A 81 -9.37 -10.43 9.79
C PRO A 81 -8.80 -10.10 8.42
N SER A 82 -9.55 -9.36 7.60
CA SER A 82 -9.07 -8.76 6.36
C SER A 82 -8.19 -7.53 6.65
N ASP A 83 -7.45 -7.05 5.63
CA ASP A 83 -6.65 -5.82 5.77
C ASP A 83 -7.53 -4.63 6.14
N LYS A 84 -8.72 -4.49 5.53
CA LYS A 84 -9.70 -3.44 5.90
C LYS A 84 -10.13 -3.57 7.36
N GLU A 85 -10.39 -4.78 7.85
CA GLU A 85 -10.76 -4.99 9.26
C GLU A 85 -9.62 -4.60 10.22
N VAL A 86 -8.37 -4.97 9.88
CA VAL A 86 -7.17 -4.61 10.66
C VAL A 86 -6.93 -3.10 10.64
N LEU A 87 -7.04 -2.47 9.48
CA LEU A 87 -6.83 -1.02 9.32
C LEU A 87 -7.91 -0.22 10.06
N SER A 88 -9.17 -0.64 9.98
CA SER A 88 -10.28 0.01 10.70
C SER A 88 -10.11 -0.11 12.21
N ALA A 89 -9.69 -1.28 12.71
CA ALA A 89 -9.36 -1.44 14.12
C ALA A 89 -8.21 -0.51 14.56
N ARG A 90 -7.20 -0.28 13.70
CA ARG A 90 -6.12 0.67 13.97
C ARG A 90 -6.58 2.13 13.95
N LEU A 91 -7.48 2.50 13.03
CA LEU A 91 -8.08 3.83 12.98
C LEU A 91 -8.81 4.14 14.29
N ILE A 92 -9.53 3.18 14.86
CA ILE A 92 -10.21 3.32 16.15
C ILE A 92 -9.20 3.39 17.32
N ASP A 93 -8.19 2.51 17.34
CA ASP A 93 -7.24 2.39 18.46
C ASP A 93 -6.40 3.66 18.67
N ARG A 94 -5.85 4.22 17.59
CA ARG A 94 -4.87 5.32 17.62
C ARG A 94 -5.35 6.57 18.36
N PRO A 95 -6.51 7.17 18.06
CA PRO A 95 -6.99 8.35 18.77
C PRO A 95 -7.53 8.05 20.17
N ILE A 96 -7.91 6.80 20.46
CA ILE A 96 -8.50 6.40 21.75
C ILE A 96 -7.43 6.09 22.80
N ARG A 97 -6.36 5.39 22.41
CA ARG A 97 -5.29 4.94 23.31
C ARG A 97 -4.68 6.04 24.19
N PRO A 98 -4.35 7.25 23.70
CA PRO A 98 -3.76 8.31 24.54
C PRO A 98 -4.76 8.98 25.49
N LEU A 99 -6.06 8.63 25.43
CA LEU A 99 -7.10 9.23 26.25
C LEU A 99 -7.48 8.37 27.47
N PHE A 100 -6.64 7.39 27.80
CA PHE A 100 -6.68 6.67 29.07
C PHE A 100 -5.68 7.29 30.05
N PRO A 101 -5.96 7.28 31.36
CA PRO A 101 -4.98 7.69 32.36
C PRO A 101 -3.70 6.83 32.29
N ASP A 102 -2.53 7.44 32.47
CA ASP A 102 -1.22 6.77 32.36
C ASP A 102 -1.05 5.59 33.34
N ASN A 103 -1.80 5.60 34.45
CA ASN A 103 -1.79 4.60 35.50
C ASN A 103 -2.91 3.54 35.35
N TYR A 104 -3.57 3.47 34.19
CA TYR A 104 -4.63 2.51 33.91
C TYR A 104 -4.10 1.26 33.18
N TYR A 105 -4.16 0.10 33.84
CA TYR A 105 -3.59 -1.17 33.35
C TYR A 105 -4.59 -2.33 33.24
N ASN A 106 -5.89 -2.06 33.39
CA ASN A 106 -6.90 -3.10 33.24
C ASN A 106 -6.98 -3.59 31.79
N ASP A 107 -7.17 -4.90 31.59
CA ASP A 107 -7.46 -5.48 30.29
C ASP A 107 -8.69 -4.82 29.67
N THR A 108 -8.55 -4.18 28.51
CA THR A 108 -9.63 -3.38 27.91
C THR A 108 -9.86 -3.79 26.47
N GLN A 109 -11.10 -4.16 26.16
CA GLN A 109 -11.50 -4.56 24.82
C GLN A 109 -12.58 -3.64 24.26
N LEU A 110 -12.32 -3.12 23.06
CA LEU A 110 -13.32 -2.51 22.20
C LEU A 110 -13.63 -3.47 21.06
N ALA A 111 -14.91 -3.73 20.80
CA ALA A 111 -15.33 -4.56 19.68
C ALA A 111 -16.42 -3.86 18.88
N ALA A 112 -16.15 -3.63 17.60
CA ALA A 112 -17.06 -3.04 16.63
C ALA A 112 -17.45 -4.09 15.58
N PHE A 113 -18.75 -4.35 15.46
CA PHE A 113 -19.31 -5.32 14.52
C PHE A 113 -20.26 -4.61 13.56
N VAL A 114 -19.98 -4.68 12.26
CA VAL A 114 -20.87 -4.14 11.23
C VAL A 114 -22.04 -5.10 11.03
N TYR A 115 -23.25 -4.64 11.30
CA TYR A 115 -24.49 -5.44 11.23
C TYR A 115 -25.39 -5.09 10.05
N SER A 116 -25.29 -3.87 9.51
CA SER A 116 -25.97 -3.42 8.30
C SER A 116 -25.02 -2.52 7.53
N PHE A 117 -25.01 -2.65 6.20
CA PHE A 117 -24.20 -1.83 5.30
C PHE A 117 -25.03 -1.44 4.08
N ASP A 118 -25.12 -0.14 3.82
CA ASP A 118 -25.99 0.44 2.81
C ASP A 118 -25.34 0.61 1.43
N ASN A 119 -24.08 0.18 1.29
CA ASN A 119 -23.29 0.31 0.07
C ASN A 119 -22.95 1.77 -0.31
N GLU A 120 -23.18 2.73 0.58
CA GLU A 120 -22.85 4.14 0.38
C GLU A 120 -21.88 4.66 1.44
N ASN A 121 -22.13 4.34 2.72
CA ASN A 121 -21.42 4.90 3.87
C ASN A 121 -20.41 3.89 4.44
N ASP A 122 -19.11 4.22 4.37
CA ASP A 122 -18.05 3.39 4.94
C ASP A 122 -18.20 3.28 6.47
N PRO A 123 -18.23 2.06 7.07
CA PRO A 123 -18.55 1.91 8.49
C PRO A 123 -17.42 2.32 9.44
N ASP A 124 -16.18 2.51 8.96
CA ASP A 124 -15.01 2.68 9.84
C ASP A 124 -15.09 3.93 10.73
N VAL A 125 -15.32 5.11 10.16
CA VAL A 125 -15.41 6.38 10.92
C VAL A 125 -16.59 6.39 11.89
N ILE A 126 -17.67 5.71 11.52
CA ILE A 126 -18.87 5.56 12.34
C ILE A 126 -18.57 4.62 13.52
N ALA A 127 -17.83 3.55 13.28
CA ALA A 127 -17.39 2.61 14.31
C ALA A 127 -16.49 3.29 15.35
N ALA A 128 -15.58 4.18 14.94
CA ALA A 128 -14.76 4.98 15.86
C ALA A 128 -15.61 5.90 16.75
N CYS A 129 -16.59 6.58 16.17
CA CYS A 129 -17.56 7.36 16.94
C CYS A 129 -18.35 6.49 17.93
N GLY A 130 -18.75 5.28 17.52
CA GLY A 130 -19.43 4.31 18.38
C GLY A 130 -18.54 3.79 19.52
N ALA A 131 -17.25 3.58 19.27
CA ALA A 131 -16.27 3.15 20.27
C ALA A 131 -16.09 4.22 21.35
N SER A 132 -15.92 5.48 20.93
CA SER A 132 -15.90 6.62 21.83
C SER A 132 -17.20 6.70 22.65
N ALA A 133 -18.37 6.64 22.01
CA ALA A 133 -19.64 6.70 22.72
C ALA A 133 -19.83 5.56 23.74
N ALA A 134 -19.38 4.33 23.41
CA ALA A 134 -19.42 3.19 24.31
C ALA A 134 -18.51 3.38 25.54
N LEU A 135 -17.29 3.91 25.35
CA LEU A 135 -16.41 4.29 26.46
C LEU A 135 -16.98 5.44 27.29
N VAL A 136 -17.59 6.43 26.66
CA VAL A 136 -18.14 7.61 27.32
C VAL A 136 -19.27 7.23 28.30
N ILE A 137 -20.16 6.33 27.92
CA ILE A 137 -21.27 5.88 28.77
C ILE A 137 -20.89 4.78 29.77
N SER A 138 -19.74 4.15 29.61
CA SER A 138 -19.27 3.08 30.51
C SER A 138 -18.70 3.65 31.81
N ASP A 139 -18.38 2.76 32.74
CA ASP A 139 -17.59 3.02 33.94
C ASP A 139 -16.07 3.02 33.68
N ILE A 140 -15.60 2.70 32.48
CA ILE A 140 -14.17 2.66 32.15
C ILE A 140 -13.59 4.09 32.15
N PRO A 141 -12.39 4.33 32.73
CA PRO A 141 -11.74 5.65 32.72
C PRO A 141 -11.43 6.04 31.29
N PHE A 142 -11.91 7.21 30.90
CA PHE A 142 -11.72 7.76 29.57
C PHE A 142 -11.79 9.28 29.70
N LEU A 143 -10.70 9.96 29.39
CA LEU A 143 -10.48 11.37 29.72
C LEU A 143 -11.44 12.27 28.94
N GLU A 144 -11.59 12.01 27.64
CA GLU A 144 -12.42 12.84 26.78
C GLU A 144 -13.00 12.04 25.60
N PRO A 145 -14.26 12.27 25.18
CA PRO A 145 -14.80 11.76 23.93
C PRO A 145 -14.01 12.23 22.70
N ILE A 146 -13.97 11.37 21.67
CA ILE A 146 -13.54 11.73 20.32
C ILE A 146 -14.71 11.69 19.33
N GLY A 147 -14.60 12.48 18.27
CA GLY A 147 -15.33 12.27 17.02
C GLY A 147 -14.35 11.90 15.90
N GLU A 148 -14.84 11.17 14.91
CA GLU A 148 -14.08 10.81 13.71
C GLU A 148 -14.94 11.05 12.46
N VAL A 149 -14.34 11.65 11.44
CA VAL A 149 -15.01 11.95 10.16
C VAL A 149 -14.07 11.65 9.00
N ARG A 150 -14.65 11.40 7.83
CA ARG A 150 -13.92 11.38 6.57
C ARG A 150 -14.15 12.67 5.79
N VAL A 151 -13.10 13.24 5.21
CA VAL A 151 -13.15 14.42 4.36
C VAL A 151 -12.76 14.02 2.95
N GLY A 152 -13.63 14.34 2.00
CA GLY A 152 -13.34 14.35 0.56
C GLY A 152 -13.40 15.77 0.00
N ARG A 153 -13.03 15.94 -1.27
CA ARG A 153 -13.21 17.19 -2.01
C ARG A 153 -13.77 16.91 -3.40
N LEU A 154 -14.97 17.43 -3.65
CA LEU A 154 -15.69 17.31 -4.91
C LEU A 154 -15.84 18.69 -5.54
N ASN A 155 -15.48 18.84 -6.82
CA ASN A 155 -15.62 20.11 -7.53
C ASN A 155 -15.00 21.31 -6.76
N GLY A 156 -13.88 21.08 -6.06
CA GLY A 156 -13.19 22.10 -5.26
C GLY A 156 -13.80 22.38 -3.87
N GLN A 157 -14.84 21.67 -3.45
CA GLN A 157 -15.50 21.86 -2.15
C GLN A 157 -15.29 20.64 -1.24
N PHE A 158 -14.94 20.89 0.02
CA PHE A 158 -14.83 19.80 0.99
C PHE A 158 -16.20 19.22 1.37
N VAL A 159 -16.25 17.90 1.50
CA VAL A 159 -17.45 17.13 1.85
C VAL A 159 -17.13 16.20 3.00
N ILE A 160 -18.05 16.14 3.97
CA ILE A 160 -17.95 15.27 5.15
C ILE A 160 -18.66 13.96 4.88
N ASN A 161 -17.97 12.86 5.20
CA ASN A 161 -18.40 11.49 4.96
C ASN A 161 -18.91 11.32 3.52
N PRO A 162 -18.03 11.58 2.51
CA PRO A 162 -18.37 11.30 1.12
C PRO A 162 -18.71 9.81 0.96
N SER A 163 -19.53 9.49 -0.02
CA SER A 163 -19.90 8.11 -0.32
C SER A 163 -18.72 7.42 -0.99
N LEU A 164 -18.77 6.09 -1.04
CA LEU A 164 -17.72 5.31 -1.71
C LEU A 164 -17.48 5.77 -3.16
N GLN A 165 -18.54 6.12 -3.90
CA GLN A 165 -18.44 6.64 -5.27
C GLN A 165 -17.84 8.05 -5.32
N GLU A 166 -18.25 8.92 -4.40
CA GLU A 166 -17.70 10.29 -4.32
C GLU A 166 -16.20 10.28 -3.98
N ILE A 167 -15.73 9.31 -3.19
CA ILE A 167 -14.30 9.17 -2.88
C ILE A 167 -13.48 8.90 -4.16
N GLU A 168 -14.00 8.15 -5.13
CA GLU A 168 -13.31 7.89 -6.40
C GLU A 168 -13.08 9.18 -7.21
N GLU A 169 -14.07 10.08 -7.18
CA GLU A 169 -14.01 11.41 -7.81
C GLU A 169 -13.17 12.41 -7.01
N SER A 170 -12.97 12.15 -5.72
CA SER A 170 -12.22 13.03 -4.82
C SER A 170 -10.71 13.08 -5.15
N ASP A 171 -10.10 14.24 -4.96
CA ASP A 171 -8.65 14.42 -5.05
C ASP A 171 -7.93 14.36 -3.69
N ILE A 172 -8.70 14.31 -2.60
CA ILE A 172 -8.20 14.15 -1.23
C ILE A 172 -9.14 13.22 -0.46
N GLU A 173 -8.60 12.29 0.34
CA GLU A 173 -9.36 11.48 1.27
C GLU A 173 -8.63 11.46 2.61
N LEU A 174 -9.19 12.12 3.62
CA LEU A 174 -8.63 12.14 4.98
C LEU A 174 -9.64 11.56 5.96
N VAL A 175 -9.22 10.60 6.77
CA VAL A 175 -9.89 10.25 8.02
C VAL A 175 -9.24 11.05 9.13
N VAL A 176 -10.05 11.78 9.90
CA VAL A 176 -9.59 12.67 10.97
C VAL A 176 -10.37 12.36 12.22
N ALA A 177 -9.66 12.09 13.32
CA ALA A 177 -10.22 11.95 14.65
C ALA A 177 -9.67 13.02 15.59
N GLY A 178 -10.51 13.48 16.51
CA GLY A 178 -10.15 14.54 17.46
C GLY A 178 -11.10 14.62 18.64
N THR A 179 -10.67 15.36 19.65
CA THR A 179 -11.49 15.76 20.79
C THR A 179 -12.23 17.07 20.48
N GLU A 180 -12.81 17.74 21.48
CA GLU A 180 -13.41 19.06 21.28
C GLU A 180 -12.36 20.15 20.97
N SER A 181 -11.15 19.97 21.49
CA SER A 181 -10.09 20.98 21.49
C SER A 181 -8.94 20.69 20.52
N SER A 182 -8.71 19.43 20.16
CA SER A 182 -7.53 19.02 19.41
C SER A 182 -7.82 17.91 18.42
N ILE A 183 -7.14 17.95 17.27
CA ILE A 183 -6.98 16.78 16.41
C ILE A 183 -6.06 15.79 17.14
N MET A 184 -6.39 14.50 17.07
CA MET A 184 -5.65 13.41 17.71
C MET A 184 -5.00 12.49 16.68
N MET A 185 -5.70 12.21 15.58
CA MET A 185 -5.22 11.28 14.56
C MET A 185 -5.67 11.74 13.18
N VAL A 186 -4.79 11.57 12.20
CA VAL A 186 -5.11 11.69 10.78
C VAL A 186 -4.55 10.50 10.02
N GLU A 187 -5.31 9.99 9.06
CA GLU A 187 -4.82 9.08 8.04
C GLU A 187 -5.49 9.37 6.71
N GLY A 188 -4.71 9.51 5.65
CA GLY A 188 -5.28 9.85 4.37
C GLY A 188 -4.33 9.77 3.19
N GLU A 189 -4.91 9.99 2.02
CA GLU A 189 -4.25 10.01 0.74
C GLU A 189 -4.79 11.13 -0.15
N ALA A 190 -4.03 11.45 -1.19
CA ALA A 190 -4.37 12.55 -2.08
C ALA A 190 -3.77 12.39 -3.48
N LYS A 191 -4.34 13.10 -4.44
CA LYS A 191 -3.85 13.24 -5.81
C LYS A 191 -3.03 14.54 -5.94
N GLU A 192 -1.89 14.59 -5.22
CA GLU A 192 -0.95 15.73 -5.22
C GLU A 192 -1.55 17.06 -4.74
N VAL A 193 -2.15 17.07 -3.53
CA VAL A 193 -2.72 18.31 -2.95
C VAL A 193 -1.68 19.15 -2.22
N SER A 194 -1.96 20.45 -2.09
CA SER A 194 -1.07 21.38 -1.39
C SER A 194 -1.08 21.18 0.14
N GLU A 195 -0.02 21.64 0.81
CA GLU A 195 0.03 21.70 2.28
C GLU A 195 -1.10 22.58 2.86
N GLU A 196 -1.49 23.64 2.14
CA GLU A 196 -2.60 24.54 2.54
C GLU A 196 -3.96 23.83 2.47
N ASP A 197 -4.22 23.11 1.37
CA ASP A 197 -5.44 22.32 1.21
C ASP A 197 -5.57 21.25 2.30
N MET A 198 -4.47 20.59 2.63
CA MET A 198 -4.40 19.62 3.74
C MET A 198 -4.83 20.29 5.05
N LEU A 199 -4.25 21.43 5.40
CA LEU A 199 -4.57 22.15 6.63
C LEU A 199 -6.04 22.63 6.66
N ASN A 200 -6.57 23.08 5.53
CA ASN A 200 -7.97 23.50 5.42
C ASN A 200 -8.94 22.32 5.58
N ALA A 201 -8.61 21.15 5.03
CA ALA A 201 -9.38 19.92 5.24
C ALA A 201 -9.40 19.49 6.71
N LEU A 202 -8.27 19.62 7.43
CA LEU A 202 -8.18 19.33 8.86
C LEU A 202 -9.04 20.26 9.71
N LYS A 203 -9.06 21.57 9.40
CA LYS A 203 -9.94 22.55 10.07
C LYS A 203 -11.41 22.20 9.84
N PHE A 204 -11.78 21.93 8.59
CA PHE A 204 -13.13 21.55 8.20
C PHE A 204 -13.61 20.27 8.91
N ALA A 205 -12.75 19.26 9.03
CA ALA A 205 -13.04 18.05 9.80
C ALA A 205 -13.31 18.34 11.28
N HIS A 206 -12.43 19.13 11.91
CA HIS A 206 -12.48 19.39 13.35
C HIS A 206 -13.78 20.09 13.78
N ASP A 207 -14.34 20.96 12.93
CA ASP A 207 -15.61 21.62 13.23
C ASP A 207 -16.81 20.66 13.28
N GLU A 208 -16.81 19.58 12.49
CA GLU A 208 -17.82 18.52 12.62
C GLU A 208 -17.56 17.58 13.80
N ILE A 209 -16.28 17.27 14.07
CA ILE A 209 -15.86 16.44 15.21
C ILE A 209 -16.40 17.02 16.52
N LYS A 210 -16.32 18.34 16.72
CA LYS A 210 -16.87 19.03 17.90
C LYS A 210 -18.37 18.75 18.11
N LYS A 211 -19.15 18.69 17.03
CA LYS A 211 -20.60 18.38 17.11
C LYS A 211 -20.84 16.94 17.55
N ILE A 212 -20.03 15.99 17.06
CA ILE A 212 -20.09 14.59 17.45
C ILE A 212 -19.75 14.45 18.94
N VAL A 213 -18.67 15.09 19.39
CA VAL A 213 -18.24 15.11 20.79
C VAL A 213 -19.34 15.67 21.69
N ALA A 214 -19.97 16.79 21.32
CA ALA A 214 -21.08 17.35 22.08
C ALA A 214 -22.25 16.36 22.22
N ALA A 215 -22.62 15.67 21.14
CA ALA A 215 -23.68 14.66 21.19
C ALA A 215 -23.35 13.49 22.12
N GLN A 216 -22.09 13.04 22.18
CA GLN A 216 -21.67 11.99 23.11
C GLN A 216 -21.70 12.46 24.57
N LYS A 217 -21.33 13.71 24.85
CA LYS A 217 -21.44 14.31 26.19
C LYS A 217 -22.90 14.35 26.65
N GLU A 218 -23.82 14.78 25.79
CA GLU A 218 -25.25 14.75 26.09
C GLU A 218 -25.77 13.32 26.32
N LEU A 219 -25.30 12.33 25.56
CA LEU A 219 -25.67 10.92 25.78
C LEU A 219 -25.19 10.43 27.16
N ARG A 220 -23.98 10.83 27.59
CA ARG A 220 -23.46 10.52 28.93
C ARG A 220 -24.33 11.08 30.04
N GLU A 221 -24.82 12.31 29.89
CA GLU A 221 -25.71 12.92 30.89
C GLU A 221 -27.02 12.14 31.06
N LEU A 222 -27.53 11.54 29.98
CA LEU A 222 -28.77 10.78 30.00
C LEU A 222 -28.63 9.39 30.63
N CYS A 223 -27.50 8.69 30.38
CA CYS A 223 -27.38 7.27 30.74
C CYS A 223 -25.97 6.79 31.10
N GLY A 224 -25.00 7.68 31.27
CA GLY A 224 -23.63 7.32 31.60
C GLY A 224 -23.48 6.75 33.00
N LYS A 225 -22.58 5.78 33.15
CA LYS A 225 -22.20 5.23 34.46
C LYS A 225 -21.15 6.12 35.14
N PRO A 226 -21.08 6.13 36.48
CA PRO A 226 -19.93 6.69 37.19
C PRO A 226 -18.63 6.02 36.73
N LYS A 227 -17.58 6.81 36.52
CA LYS A 227 -16.26 6.29 36.14
C LYS A 227 -15.63 5.56 37.33
N MET A 228 -14.97 4.44 37.08
CA MET A 228 -14.12 3.79 38.06
C MET A 228 -12.97 4.72 38.43
N GLU A 229 -12.61 4.73 39.70
CA GLU A 229 -11.48 5.49 40.19
C GLU A 229 -10.18 4.78 39.81
N VAL A 230 -9.20 5.56 39.32
CA VAL A 230 -7.83 5.08 39.10
C VAL A 230 -6.96 5.74 40.17
N PRO A 231 -6.43 4.99 41.14
CA PRO A 231 -5.67 5.57 42.24
C PRO A 231 -4.38 6.21 41.72
N PRO A 232 -4.01 7.42 42.19
CA PRO A 232 -2.78 8.07 41.76
C PRO A 232 -1.57 7.21 42.13
N VAL A 233 -0.54 7.25 41.29
CA VAL A 233 0.74 6.62 41.61
C VAL A 233 1.47 7.52 42.60
N GLU A 234 1.57 7.07 43.86
CA GLU A 234 2.39 7.75 44.86
C GLU A 234 3.83 7.23 44.76
N LEU A 235 4.74 8.07 44.29
CA LEU A 235 6.17 7.77 44.29
C LEU A 235 6.79 8.19 45.64
N ASP A 236 7.66 7.35 46.18
CA ASP A 236 8.47 7.72 47.35
C ASP A 236 9.45 8.83 46.96
N GLN A 237 9.23 10.05 47.47
CA GLN A 237 10.08 11.19 47.16
C GLN A 237 11.54 10.93 47.57
N ALA A 238 11.79 10.16 48.64
CA ALA A 238 13.15 9.83 49.04
C ALA A 238 13.86 8.94 48.01
N LEU A 239 13.11 8.06 47.33
CA LEU A 239 13.64 7.25 46.22
C LEU A 239 13.95 8.14 45.01
N VAL A 240 13.02 9.01 44.63
CA VAL A 240 13.18 9.96 43.50
C VAL A 240 14.42 10.84 43.71
N ASP A 241 14.58 11.40 44.90
CA ASP A 241 15.72 12.26 45.23
C ASP A 241 17.06 11.51 45.14
N GLU A 242 17.09 10.24 45.59
CA GLU A 242 18.30 9.42 45.55
C GLU A 242 18.65 8.98 44.12
N VAL A 243 17.67 8.59 43.30
CA VAL A 243 17.87 8.29 41.88
C VAL A 243 18.42 9.52 41.16
N ASN A 244 17.82 10.69 41.38
CA ASN A 244 18.31 11.95 40.82
C ASN A 244 19.77 12.22 41.22
N ARG A 245 20.11 12.05 42.49
CA ARG A 245 21.48 12.26 43.00
C ARG A 245 22.51 11.37 42.30
N LEU A 246 22.16 10.12 41.99
CA LEU A 246 23.07 9.14 41.41
C LEU A 246 23.15 9.22 39.88
N ALA A 247 22.04 9.52 39.22
CA ALA A 247 21.88 9.33 37.79
C ALA A 247 21.89 10.63 36.97
N TYR A 248 21.46 11.76 37.54
CA TYR A 248 21.14 12.96 36.74
C TYR A 248 22.31 13.47 35.88
N ASP A 249 23.48 13.70 36.48
CA ASP A 249 24.64 14.21 35.73
C ASP A 249 25.18 13.20 34.70
N LYS A 250 25.09 11.90 35.01
CA LYS A 250 25.48 10.83 34.10
C LYS A 250 24.52 10.73 32.92
N MET A 251 23.22 10.73 33.18
CA MET A 251 22.17 10.72 32.16
C MET A 251 22.27 11.96 31.27
N LYS A 252 22.49 13.14 31.86
CA LYS A 252 22.72 14.37 31.12
C LYS A 252 23.93 14.27 30.19
N THR A 253 25.01 13.63 30.65
CA THR A 253 26.20 13.37 29.83
C THR A 253 25.90 12.39 28.69
N ILE A 254 25.13 11.34 28.94
CA ILE A 254 24.70 10.37 27.91
C ILE A 254 23.84 11.07 26.86
N VAL A 255 22.81 11.81 27.28
CA VAL A 255 21.91 12.57 26.41
C VAL A 255 22.65 13.62 25.59
N ALA A 256 23.69 14.25 26.17
CA ALA A 256 24.52 15.26 25.48
C ALA A 256 25.51 14.64 24.47
N SER A 257 25.85 13.36 24.62
CA SER A 257 26.82 12.67 23.77
C SER A 257 26.20 12.26 22.44
N VAL A 258 26.94 12.45 21.35
CA VAL A 258 26.56 11.92 20.02
C VAL A 258 26.91 10.43 19.99
N LEU A 259 25.87 9.59 20.00
CA LEU A 259 25.98 8.13 20.08
C LEU A 259 25.06 7.47 19.04
N THR A 260 25.44 6.28 18.57
CA THR A 260 24.55 5.40 17.81
C THR A 260 23.40 4.88 18.68
N LYS A 261 22.37 4.27 18.06
CA LYS A 261 21.23 3.68 18.81
C LYS A 261 21.70 2.63 19.82
N GLU A 262 22.59 1.75 19.39
CA GLU A 262 23.11 0.64 20.19
C GLU A 262 23.98 1.14 21.35
N GLU A 263 24.91 2.05 21.08
CA GLU A 263 25.77 2.64 22.13
C GLU A 263 24.96 3.38 23.21
N ARG A 264 23.92 4.13 22.80
CA ARG A 264 23.03 4.81 23.75
C ARG A 264 22.26 3.80 24.60
N SER A 265 21.66 2.79 23.96
CA SER A 265 20.93 1.74 24.67
C SER A 265 21.81 1.03 25.68
N GLN A 266 23.07 0.73 25.32
CA GLN A 266 24.03 0.09 26.20
C GLN A 266 24.39 0.99 27.40
N LYS A 267 24.69 2.27 27.17
CA LYS A 267 25.00 3.21 28.26
C LYS A 267 23.83 3.46 29.20
N ASN A 268 22.61 3.55 28.67
CA ASN A 268 21.41 3.69 29.50
C ASN A 268 21.23 2.44 30.38
N LYS A 269 21.44 1.25 29.82
CA LYS A 269 21.37 -0.01 30.57
C LYS A 269 22.45 -0.12 31.65
N GLU A 270 23.69 0.26 31.35
CA GLU A 270 24.78 0.29 32.34
C GLU A 270 24.45 1.24 33.51
N LEU A 271 23.90 2.42 33.21
CA LEU A 271 23.45 3.36 34.23
C LEU A 271 22.28 2.82 35.05
N GLU A 272 21.32 2.15 34.40
CA GLU A 272 20.20 1.48 35.06
C GLU A 272 20.68 0.42 36.03
N GLU A 273 21.53 -0.51 35.59
CA GLU A 273 22.09 -1.58 36.41
C GLU A 273 22.88 -1.00 37.60
N GLU A 274 23.70 0.03 37.38
CA GLU A 274 24.45 0.69 38.44
C GLU A 274 23.55 1.32 39.52
N VAL A 275 22.50 2.04 39.11
CA VAL A 275 21.59 2.72 40.04
C VAL A 275 20.74 1.71 40.80
N VAL A 276 20.24 0.67 40.13
CA VAL A 276 19.49 -0.41 40.78
C VAL A 276 20.35 -1.14 41.82
N GLU A 277 21.61 -1.47 41.49
CA GLU A 277 22.53 -2.13 42.42
C GLU A 277 22.82 -1.27 43.66
N GLN A 278 23.08 0.03 43.49
CA GLN A 278 23.36 0.94 44.62
C GLN A 278 22.15 1.19 45.52
N LEU A 279 20.94 1.09 44.98
CA LEU A 279 19.71 1.35 45.73
C LEU A 279 19.03 0.08 46.25
N ALA A 280 19.47 -1.11 45.84
CA ALA A 280 18.85 -2.37 46.21
C ALA A 280 18.75 -2.60 47.73
N GLU A 281 19.77 -2.19 48.50
CA GLU A 281 19.76 -2.32 49.97
C GLU A 281 18.84 -1.29 50.65
N LYS A 282 18.78 -0.07 50.11
CA LYS A 282 18.03 1.06 50.71
C LYS A 282 16.54 1.04 50.32
N PHE A 283 16.24 0.54 49.13
CA PHE A 283 14.91 0.49 48.53
C PHE A 283 14.66 -0.90 47.90
N PRO A 284 14.44 -1.95 48.71
CA PRO A 284 14.21 -3.30 48.20
C PRO A 284 12.93 -3.37 47.37
N GLU A 285 12.94 -4.21 46.34
CA GLU A 285 11.79 -4.47 45.43
C GLU A 285 11.30 -3.25 44.61
N GLN A 286 12.06 -2.15 44.58
CA GLN A 286 11.72 -0.93 43.83
C GLN A 286 12.35 -0.87 42.43
N GLU A 287 12.89 -1.98 41.91
CA GLU A 287 13.60 -2.03 40.62
C GLU A 287 12.78 -1.43 39.47
N LYS A 288 11.51 -1.84 39.31
CA LYS A 288 10.63 -1.33 38.25
C LYS A 288 10.43 0.19 38.35
N VAL A 289 10.25 0.70 39.57
CA VAL A 289 10.03 2.14 39.82
C VAL A 289 11.28 2.94 39.50
N ILE A 290 12.47 2.43 39.87
CA ILE A 290 13.76 3.05 39.51
C ILE A 290 13.91 3.16 37.99
N LYS A 291 13.58 2.10 37.24
CA LYS A 291 13.63 2.11 35.77
C LYS A 291 12.71 3.16 35.16
N THR A 292 11.48 3.27 35.68
CA THR A 292 10.54 4.31 35.25
C THR A 292 11.09 5.71 35.50
N ILE A 293 11.65 5.98 36.69
CA ILE A 293 12.23 7.30 37.01
C ILE A 293 13.40 7.63 36.07
N LEU A 294 14.26 6.66 35.75
CA LEU A 294 15.37 6.85 34.79
C LEU A 294 14.87 7.10 33.37
N HIS A 295 13.81 6.41 32.94
CA HIS A 295 13.17 6.63 31.64
C HIS A 295 12.56 8.04 31.53
N ASP A 296 11.83 8.49 32.56
CA ASP A 296 11.28 9.83 32.63
C ASP A 296 12.39 10.91 32.67
N MET A 297 13.51 10.61 33.34
CA MET A 297 14.68 11.49 33.36
C MET A 297 15.34 11.61 31.97
N GLU A 298 15.48 10.50 31.23
CA GLU A 298 15.96 10.53 29.84
C GLU A 298 15.04 11.39 28.97
N LYS A 299 13.72 11.21 29.10
CA LYS A 299 12.70 11.99 28.40
C LYS A 299 12.86 13.48 28.66
N GLU A 300 12.91 13.88 29.93
CA GLU A 300 13.02 15.29 30.32
C GLU A 300 14.32 15.93 29.79
N LEU A 301 15.46 15.26 30.00
CA LEU A 301 16.76 15.79 29.57
C LEU A 301 16.86 15.90 28.04
N MET A 302 16.31 14.93 27.31
CA MET A 302 16.25 14.99 25.84
C MET A 302 15.43 16.21 25.38
N ARG A 303 14.22 16.37 25.94
CA ARG A 303 13.31 17.47 25.58
C ARG A 303 13.92 18.82 25.91
N GLN A 304 14.51 18.95 27.09
CA GLN A 304 15.21 20.16 27.52
C GLN A 304 16.36 20.51 26.55
N ARG A 305 17.18 19.53 26.17
CA ARG A 305 18.29 19.75 25.23
C ARG A 305 17.78 20.26 23.87
N ILE A 306 16.75 19.62 23.32
CA ILE A 306 16.18 20.01 22.02
C ILE A 306 15.60 21.43 22.07
N LEU A 307 14.86 21.76 23.13
CA LEU A 307 14.21 23.07 23.26
C LEU A 307 15.18 24.21 23.58
N SER A 308 16.22 23.95 24.38
CA SER A 308 17.15 24.99 24.84
C SER A 308 18.38 25.16 23.95
N GLU A 309 18.94 24.06 23.43
CA GLU A 309 20.16 24.07 22.61
C GLU A 309 19.87 23.94 21.12
N GLY A 310 18.67 23.48 20.73
CA GLY A 310 18.33 23.17 19.33
C GLY A 310 19.08 21.95 18.78
N LEU A 311 19.65 21.13 19.67
CA LEU A 311 20.46 19.96 19.34
C LEU A 311 19.74 18.67 19.73
N ARG A 312 19.79 17.70 18.82
CA ARG A 312 19.19 16.37 18.99
C ARG A 312 20.17 15.37 19.57
N LEU A 313 19.67 14.18 19.89
CA LEU A 313 20.45 13.08 20.48
C LEU A 313 21.63 12.60 19.62
N ASP A 314 21.54 12.79 18.30
CA ASP A 314 22.60 12.48 17.33
C ASP A 314 23.40 13.71 16.89
N GLY A 315 23.21 14.84 17.56
CA GLY A 315 23.92 16.11 17.29
C GLY A 315 23.36 16.92 16.11
N ARG A 316 22.33 16.43 15.41
CA ARG A 316 21.66 17.19 14.35
C ARG A 316 20.88 18.39 14.90
N LYS A 317 20.66 19.37 14.03
CA LYS A 317 19.63 20.40 14.26
C LYS A 317 18.25 19.82 14.01
N THR A 318 17.24 20.59 14.42
CA THR A 318 15.82 20.22 14.27
C THR A 318 15.40 20.05 12.81
N THR A 319 16.06 20.71 11.85
CA THR A 319 15.73 20.65 10.42
C THR A 319 16.54 19.64 9.61
N ASP A 320 17.64 19.12 10.17
CA ASP A 320 18.60 18.31 9.42
C ASP A 320 18.06 16.89 9.15
N ILE A 321 18.23 16.42 7.91
CA ILE A 321 17.91 15.05 7.48
C ILE A 321 19.13 14.15 7.68
N ARG A 322 18.94 12.89 8.08
CA ARG A 322 20.05 11.93 8.21
C ARG A 322 20.71 11.68 6.85
N PRO A 323 21.97 11.21 6.83
CA PRO A 323 22.62 10.78 5.59
C PRO A 323 21.77 9.76 4.83
N ILE A 324 21.68 9.93 3.51
CA ILE A 324 20.91 9.04 2.62
C ILE A 324 21.89 8.34 1.66
N SER A 325 21.77 7.02 1.55
CA SER A 325 22.39 6.21 0.50
C SER A 325 21.35 5.39 -0.24
N ILE A 326 21.52 5.28 -1.56
CA ILE A 326 20.53 4.68 -2.45
C ILE A 326 21.26 3.80 -3.46
N GLU A 327 20.79 2.57 -3.62
CA GLU A 327 21.22 1.64 -4.66
C GLU A 327 19.98 1.10 -5.38
N VAL A 328 20.02 1.01 -6.72
CA VAL A 328 18.96 0.42 -7.54
C VAL A 328 19.50 -0.75 -8.34
N GLY A 329 18.66 -1.73 -8.66
CA GLY A 329 19.10 -2.93 -9.38
C GLY A 329 20.06 -3.82 -8.57
N LEU A 330 20.00 -3.74 -7.24
CA LEU A 330 20.87 -4.50 -6.32
C LEU A 330 20.68 -6.02 -6.48
N LEU A 331 19.43 -6.46 -6.67
CA LEU A 331 19.10 -7.88 -6.77
C LEU A 331 19.08 -8.34 -8.23
N PRO A 332 19.73 -9.47 -8.58
CA PRO A 332 19.94 -9.86 -9.98
C PRO A 332 18.72 -10.44 -10.69
N ARG A 333 17.71 -10.89 -9.95
CA ARG A 333 16.56 -11.66 -10.47
C ARG A 333 15.23 -10.92 -10.45
N PRO A 334 14.89 -10.15 -9.40
CA PRO A 334 13.64 -9.42 -9.39
C PRO A 334 13.50 -8.44 -10.56
N HIS A 335 12.26 -8.04 -10.85
CA HIS A 335 12.00 -7.19 -12.02
C HIS A 335 12.48 -5.76 -11.82
N GLY A 336 12.52 -5.31 -10.56
CA GLY A 336 13.19 -4.09 -10.12
C GLY A 336 13.54 -4.22 -8.64
N SER A 337 14.54 -3.49 -8.17
CA SER A 337 14.91 -3.47 -6.76
C SER A 337 15.54 -2.15 -6.36
N ALA A 338 15.36 -1.76 -5.10
CA ALA A 338 16.02 -0.61 -4.52
C ALA A 338 16.35 -0.87 -3.04
N LEU A 339 17.57 -0.50 -2.66
CA LEU A 339 18.00 -0.38 -1.27
C LEU A 339 18.05 1.12 -0.94
N PHE A 340 17.16 1.56 -0.07
CA PHE A 340 17.14 2.92 0.44
C PHE A 340 17.54 2.92 1.91
N THR A 341 18.60 3.64 2.24
CA THR A 341 19.08 3.80 3.61
C THR A 341 19.07 5.27 4.00
N ARG A 342 18.48 5.60 5.14
CA ARG A 342 18.48 6.95 5.74
C ARG A 342 18.87 6.86 7.20
N GLY A 343 20.11 7.22 7.52
CA GLY A 343 20.74 6.89 8.80
C GLY A 343 20.67 5.38 9.07
N GLU A 344 20.22 4.99 10.26
CA GLU A 344 20.03 3.59 10.67
C GLU A 344 18.61 3.08 10.32
N THR A 345 18.07 3.47 9.16
CA THR A 345 16.78 2.97 8.65
C THR A 345 16.94 2.53 7.21
N GLN A 346 16.77 1.25 6.96
CA GLN A 346 17.06 0.62 5.68
C GLN A 346 15.88 -0.21 5.19
N SER A 347 15.43 0.08 3.97
CA SER A 347 14.39 -0.66 3.27
C SER A 347 14.96 -1.26 1.99
N LEU A 348 14.91 -2.59 1.89
CA LEU A 348 15.13 -3.30 0.65
C LEU A 348 13.76 -3.57 0.01
N THR A 349 13.44 -2.86 -1.05
CA THR A 349 12.17 -3.01 -1.76
C THR A 349 12.38 -3.70 -3.10
N THR A 350 11.55 -4.70 -3.35
CA THR A 350 11.57 -5.52 -4.56
C THR A 350 10.28 -5.34 -5.35
N LEU A 351 10.40 -5.13 -6.66
CA LEU A 351 9.30 -5.11 -7.61
C LEU A 351 9.13 -6.48 -8.28
N THR A 352 7.89 -6.94 -8.33
CA THR A 352 7.45 -8.06 -9.17
C THR A 352 6.27 -7.60 -10.05
N LEU A 353 6.32 -8.00 -11.31
CA LEU A 353 5.28 -7.74 -12.31
C LEU A 353 4.57 -9.06 -12.60
N GLY A 354 3.25 -9.04 -12.58
CA GLY A 354 2.39 -10.18 -12.84
C GLY A 354 1.41 -9.90 -13.98
N THR A 355 0.64 -10.92 -14.30
CA THR A 355 -0.46 -10.85 -15.26
C THR A 355 -1.78 -10.51 -14.56
N LYS A 356 -2.87 -10.38 -15.32
CA LYS A 356 -4.22 -10.14 -14.79
C LYS A 356 -4.72 -11.24 -13.84
N GLN A 357 -4.23 -12.47 -13.99
CA GLN A 357 -4.62 -13.57 -13.09
C GLN A 357 -4.00 -13.44 -11.69
N ASP A 358 -2.88 -12.72 -11.58
CA ASP A 358 -2.16 -12.51 -10.32
C ASP A 358 -2.81 -11.40 -9.47
N GLU A 359 -3.78 -10.67 -10.00
CA GLU A 359 -4.50 -9.63 -9.27
C GLU A 359 -5.21 -10.18 -8.04
N GLN A 360 -5.09 -9.48 -6.93
CA GLN A 360 -5.72 -9.89 -5.69
C GLN A 360 -7.21 -9.56 -5.73
N ILE A 361 -8.05 -10.58 -5.55
CA ILE A 361 -9.49 -10.41 -5.37
C ILE A 361 -9.75 -9.92 -3.94
N ILE A 362 -10.40 -8.76 -3.81
CA ILE A 362 -10.85 -8.22 -2.53
C ILE A 362 -12.33 -8.53 -2.38
N ASP A 363 -12.62 -9.47 -1.47
CA ASP A 363 -13.97 -9.89 -1.09
C ASP A 363 -14.28 -9.37 0.32
N GLY A 364 -15.14 -8.36 0.41
CA GLY A 364 -15.57 -7.71 1.64
C GLY A 364 -17.05 -7.32 1.57
N LEU A 365 -17.47 -6.30 2.33
CA LEU A 365 -18.86 -5.83 2.27
C LEU A 365 -19.20 -5.19 0.91
N MET A 366 -18.26 -4.43 0.35
CA MET A 366 -18.39 -3.78 -0.97
C MET A 366 -18.43 -4.79 -2.12
N THR A 367 -18.82 -4.33 -3.31
CA THR A 367 -18.70 -5.12 -4.53
C THR A 367 -17.29 -5.68 -4.68
N GLU A 368 -17.18 -6.96 -5.00
CA GLU A 368 -15.89 -7.61 -5.24
C GLU A 368 -15.13 -6.86 -6.34
N PHE A 369 -13.87 -6.53 -6.07
CA PHE A 369 -13.00 -5.89 -7.04
C PHE A 369 -11.61 -6.51 -7.02
N ARG A 370 -10.85 -6.25 -8.08
CA ARG A 370 -9.47 -6.74 -8.23
C ARG A 370 -8.48 -5.62 -8.00
N LYS A 371 -7.47 -5.91 -7.19
CA LYS A 371 -6.40 -4.99 -6.84
C LYS A 371 -5.17 -5.28 -7.70
N ARG A 372 -4.85 -4.35 -8.59
CA ARG A 372 -3.71 -4.44 -9.53
C ARG A 372 -2.38 -3.99 -8.92
N PHE A 373 -2.40 -3.05 -7.99
CA PHE A 373 -1.20 -2.57 -7.29
C PHE A 373 -1.26 -2.97 -5.82
N ILE A 374 -0.24 -3.68 -5.35
CA ILE A 374 -0.18 -4.21 -3.98
C ILE A 374 1.18 -3.91 -3.38
N LEU A 375 1.21 -3.42 -2.14
CA LEU A 375 2.43 -3.25 -1.38
C LEU A 375 2.39 -4.09 -0.10
N HIS A 376 3.34 -5.00 0.04
CA HIS A 376 3.60 -5.72 1.28
C HIS A 376 4.80 -5.13 2.00
N TYR A 377 4.64 -4.93 3.30
CA TYR A 377 5.66 -4.40 4.19
C TYR A 377 5.95 -5.45 5.26
N ASN A 378 7.23 -5.77 5.47
CA ASN A 378 7.67 -6.75 6.46
C ASN A 378 8.68 -6.11 7.42
N PHE A 379 8.51 -6.35 8.71
CA PHE A 379 9.35 -5.83 9.79
C PHE A 379 9.93 -6.97 10.63
N PRO A 380 10.99 -7.62 10.15
CA PRO A 380 11.59 -8.74 10.86
C PRO A 380 12.27 -8.27 12.17
N PRO A 381 12.28 -9.10 13.24
CA PRO A 381 12.85 -8.74 14.54
C PRO A 381 14.32 -8.30 14.49
N PHE A 382 15.11 -8.88 13.57
CA PHE A 382 16.53 -8.52 13.43
C PHE A 382 16.72 -7.06 13.01
N SER A 383 15.71 -6.41 12.40
CA SER A 383 15.80 -5.01 11.97
C SER A 383 15.95 -4.01 13.12
N VAL A 384 15.64 -4.46 14.35
CA VAL A 384 15.84 -3.72 15.59
C VAL A 384 16.83 -4.41 16.54
N GLY A 385 17.50 -5.48 16.08
CA GLY A 385 18.45 -6.24 16.88
C GLY A 385 17.80 -7.22 17.88
N GLU A 386 16.52 -7.55 17.71
CA GLU A 386 15.78 -8.38 18.66
C GLU A 386 15.53 -9.80 18.13
N VAL A 387 15.29 -10.74 19.06
CA VAL A 387 14.78 -12.08 18.75
C VAL A 387 13.26 -12.06 18.89
N GLY A 388 12.53 -12.46 17.86
CA GLY A 388 11.07 -12.49 17.88
C GLY A 388 10.50 -13.71 17.13
N ARG A 389 9.22 -14.00 17.40
CA ARG A 389 8.51 -15.09 16.74
C ARG A 389 8.11 -14.68 15.33
N TYR A 390 8.54 -15.44 14.33
CA TYR A 390 8.00 -15.33 12.96
C TYR A 390 6.59 -15.95 12.94
N SER A 391 5.59 -15.08 13.09
CA SER A 391 4.17 -15.46 12.97
C SER A 391 3.57 -14.84 11.71
N GLY A 392 2.25 -14.72 11.62
CA GLY A 392 1.62 -13.98 10.52
C GLY A 392 1.96 -12.48 10.57
N VAL A 393 1.57 -11.76 9.52
CA VAL A 393 1.76 -10.31 9.42
C VAL A 393 1.01 -9.59 10.54
N GLY A 394 1.73 -8.76 11.30
CA GLY A 394 1.19 -7.99 12.40
C GLY A 394 0.37 -6.78 11.96
N ARG A 395 -0.45 -6.23 12.86
CA ARG A 395 -1.30 -5.06 12.55
C ARG A 395 -0.48 -3.84 12.09
N ARG A 396 0.70 -3.61 12.70
CA ARG A 396 1.57 -2.47 12.34
C ARG A 396 2.15 -2.63 10.93
N GLU A 397 2.49 -3.86 10.54
CA GLU A 397 2.99 -4.15 9.20
C GLU A 397 1.93 -3.89 8.13
N VAL A 398 0.68 -4.33 8.35
CA VAL A 398 -0.46 -4.00 7.47
C VAL A 398 -0.68 -2.49 7.39
N GLY A 399 -0.65 -1.78 8.54
CA GLY A 399 -0.80 -0.33 8.59
C GLY A 399 0.28 0.44 7.82
N HIS A 400 1.54 0.10 8.04
CA HIS A 400 2.67 0.74 7.34
C HIS A 400 2.66 0.41 5.84
N GLY A 401 2.31 -0.83 5.48
CA GLY A 401 2.12 -1.24 4.09
C GLY A 401 1.05 -0.43 3.38
N ASN A 402 -0.13 -0.31 4.01
CA ASN A 402 -1.24 0.52 3.50
C ASN A 402 -0.84 1.99 3.33
N LEU A 403 -0.17 2.60 4.32
CA LEU A 403 0.30 3.99 4.21
C LEU A 403 1.24 4.18 3.01
N ALA A 404 2.20 3.28 2.83
CA ALA A 404 3.14 3.37 1.71
C ALA A 404 2.47 3.07 0.37
N GLU A 405 1.50 2.17 0.33
CA GLU A 405 0.72 1.88 -0.87
C GLU A 405 -0.10 3.09 -1.32
N ARG A 406 -0.82 3.71 -0.39
CA ARG A 406 -1.60 4.94 -0.60
C ARG A 406 -0.73 6.07 -1.14
N ALA A 407 0.50 6.20 -0.63
CA ALA A 407 1.45 7.20 -1.11
C ALA A 407 1.87 7.01 -2.58
N LEU A 408 1.89 5.78 -3.08
CA LEU A 408 2.43 5.43 -4.40
C LEU A 408 1.35 5.17 -5.46
N LYS A 409 0.17 4.65 -5.08
CA LYS A 409 -0.82 4.12 -6.03
C LYS A 409 -1.29 5.12 -7.08
N ASN A 410 -1.41 6.40 -6.72
CA ASN A 410 -1.86 7.46 -7.64
C ASN A 410 -0.80 7.83 -8.70
N MET A 411 0.46 7.43 -8.47
CA MET A 411 1.58 7.59 -9.42
C MET A 411 1.74 6.40 -10.35
N VAL A 412 1.13 5.26 -10.05
CA VAL A 412 1.13 4.08 -10.92
C VAL A 412 0.30 4.38 -12.18
N PRO A 413 0.80 4.01 -13.37
CA PRO A 413 0.07 4.20 -14.63
C PRO A 413 -1.22 3.37 -14.67
N PRO A 414 -2.24 3.83 -15.41
CA PRO A 414 -3.47 3.06 -15.62
C PRO A 414 -3.19 1.76 -16.42
N GLU A 415 -4.13 0.81 -16.39
CA GLU A 415 -3.96 -0.53 -17.00
C GLU A 415 -3.71 -0.43 -18.51
N GLU A 416 -4.36 0.51 -19.19
CA GLU A 416 -4.22 0.71 -20.64
C GLU A 416 -2.80 1.12 -21.05
N GLN A 417 -2.09 1.83 -20.17
CA GLN A 417 -0.71 2.25 -20.41
C GLN A 417 0.31 1.20 -19.98
N PHE A 418 0.00 0.42 -18.94
CA PHE A 418 0.91 -0.56 -18.39
C PHE A 418 0.14 -1.77 -17.85
N PRO A 419 -0.19 -2.79 -18.68
CA PRO A 419 -1.19 -3.82 -18.36
C PRO A 419 -0.68 -4.92 -17.41
N TYR A 420 0.16 -4.56 -16.44
CA TYR A 420 0.77 -5.47 -15.47
C TYR A 420 0.13 -5.32 -14.09
N MET A 421 -0.03 -6.45 -13.41
CA MET A 421 -0.15 -6.47 -11.95
C MET A 421 1.20 -6.07 -11.36
N ILE A 422 1.19 -5.23 -10.33
CA ILE A 422 2.39 -4.67 -9.71
C ILE A 422 2.37 -5.03 -8.24
N ARG A 423 3.39 -5.78 -7.81
CA ARG A 423 3.64 -6.09 -6.40
C ARG A 423 4.95 -5.47 -5.95
N LEU A 424 4.89 -4.67 -4.90
CA LEU A 424 6.04 -4.25 -4.12
C LEU A 424 6.14 -5.07 -2.84
N ASN A 425 7.35 -5.52 -2.51
CA ASN A 425 7.66 -6.16 -1.23
C ASN A 425 8.81 -5.40 -0.59
N SER A 426 8.55 -4.74 0.54
CA SER A 426 9.55 -3.99 1.30
C SER A 426 9.93 -4.75 2.55
N ASP A 427 11.17 -5.22 2.60
CA ASP A 427 11.77 -5.83 3.78
C ASP A 427 12.62 -4.78 4.50
N ILE A 428 12.27 -4.49 5.76
CA ILE A 428 13.04 -3.57 6.59
C ILE A 428 14.24 -4.30 7.17
N LEU A 429 15.43 -3.81 6.87
CA LEU A 429 16.68 -4.44 7.28
C LEU A 429 17.27 -3.77 8.53
N GLU A 430 17.01 -2.47 8.71
CA GLU A 430 17.38 -1.68 9.87
C GLU A 430 16.26 -0.67 10.18
N SER A 431 16.01 -0.39 11.46
CA SER A 431 15.01 0.59 11.87
C SER A 431 15.40 1.40 13.10
N ASN A 432 15.61 2.69 12.86
CA ASN A 432 15.74 3.72 13.90
C ASN A 432 15.04 5.03 13.49
N GLY A 433 13.99 4.98 12.66
CA GLY A 433 13.19 6.15 12.33
C GLY A 433 12.38 5.97 11.06
N SER A 434 11.06 5.83 11.23
CA SER A 434 10.04 5.74 10.16
C SER A 434 10.43 4.94 8.92
N SER A 435 10.61 3.63 9.12
CA SER A 435 10.76 2.65 8.04
C SER A 435 9.64 2.67 6.99
N SER A 436 8.41 3.07 7.35
CA SER A 436 7.30 3.25 6.39
C SER A 436 7.60 4.31 5.33
N MET A 437 8.29 5.39 5.68
CA MET A 437 8.68 6.44 4.74
C MET A 437 9.90 6.02 3.91
N ALA A 438 10.81 5.23 4.49
CA ALA A 438 11.86 4.57 3.71
C ALA A 438 11.27 3.62 2.66
N THR A 439 10.20 2.88 3.00
CA THR A 439 9.46 2.03 2.05
C THR A 439 8.84 2.84 0.91
N VAL A 440 8.29 4.03 1.15
CA VAL A 440 7.78 4.89 0.07
C VAL A 440 8.91 5.26 -0.90
N CYS A 441 10.04 5.73 -0.38
CA CYS A 441 11.19 6.11 -1.22
C CYS A 441 11.74 4.90 -2.00
N ALA A 442 11.97 3.77 -1.31
CA ALA A 442 12.46 2.54 -1.92
C ALA A 442 11.46 1.97 -2.95
N GLY A 443 10.16 2.04 -2.67
CA GLY A 443 9.10 1.64 -3.60
C GLY A 443 9.07 2.48 -4.86
N SER A 444 9.17 3.81 -4.73
CA SER A 444 9.29 4.72 -5.88
C SER A 444 10.50 4.38 -6.75
N LEU A 445 11.66 4.14 -6.13
CA LEU A 445 12.89 3.77 -6.84
C LEU A 445 12.79 2.40 -7.50
N ALA A 446 12.23 1.40 -6.82
CA ALA A 446 12.07 0.04 -7.35
C ALA A 446 11.08 -0.01 -8.53
N LEU A 447 10.03 0.81 -8.51
CA LEU A 447 9.13 0.99 -9.64
C LEU A 447 9.87 1.55 -10.87
N MET A 448 10.68 2.59 -10.68
CA MET A 448 11.47 3.20 -11.75
C MET A 448 12.55 2.24 -12.28
N ASP A 449 13.28 1.57 -11.39
CA ASP A 449 14.29 0.58 -11.74
C ASP A 449 13.70 -0.58 -12.54
N GLY A 450 12.50 -1.03 -12.20
CA GLY A 450 11.82 -2.08 -12.94
C GLY A 450 11.07 -1.66 -14.21
N GLY A 451 11.21 -0.39 -14.62
CA GLY A 451 10.64 0.14 -15.85
C GLY A 451 9.13 0.39 -15.79
N VAL A 452 8.55 0.53 -14.60
CA VAL A 452 7.16 0.98 -14.47
C VAL A 452 7.10 2.47 -14.78
N PRO A 453 6.29 2.92 -15.77
CA PRO A 453 6.22 4.32 -16.16
C PRO A 453 5.37 5.13 -15.16
N ILE A 454 5.86 5.24 -13.92
CA ILE A 454 5.22 6.06 -12.90
C ILE A 454 5.22 7.53 -13.32
N LYS A 455 4.16 8.26 -12.95
CA LYS A 455 4.01 9.67 -13.33
C LYS A 455 5.15 10.53 -12.81
N LYS A 456 5.51 10.36 -11.53
CA LYS A 456 6.54 11.11 -10.81
C LYS A 456 7.07 10.28 -9.64
N ALA A 457 8.31 10.56 -9.23
CA ALA A 457 8.88 9.99 -8.01
C ALA A 457 8.16 10.55 -6.76
N VAL A 458 8.04 9.69 -5.73
CA VAL A 458 7.42 10.03 -4.43
C VAL A 458 8.44 9.80 -3.33
N ALA A 459 8.64 10.78 -2.46
CA ALA A 459 9.42 10.62 -1.24
C ALA A 459 8.55 10.79 0.00
N GLY A 460 8.98 10.16 1.09
CA GLY A 460 8.36 10.27 2.40
C GLY A 460 9.32 10.80 3.46
N ILE A 461 8.79 11.60 4.40
CA ILE A 461 9.51 12.08 5.57
C ILE A 461 8.64 11.89 6.82
N ALA A 462 9.31 11.56 7.93
CA ALA A 462 8.68 11.56 9.25
C ALA A 462 9.14 12.77 10.04
N MET A 463 8.21 13.35 10.76
CA MET A 463 8.33 14.60 11.46
C MET A 463 7.85 14.41 12.88
N GLY A 464 8.40 15.18 13.82
CA GLY A 464 7.96 15.17 15.20
C GLY A 464 7.81 16.56 15.77
N LEU A 465 7.20 16.63 16.95
CA LEU A 465 7.09 17.85 17.74
C LEU A 465 7.41 17.55 19.20
N ILE A 466 8.16 18.45 19.82
CA ILE A 466 8.30 18.54 21.28
C ILE A 466 7.76 19.90 21.70
N LYS A 467 6.95 19.93 22.75
CA LYS A 467 6.30 21.13 23.28
C LYS A 467 6.28 21.12 24.81
N GLU A 468 6.81 22.18 25.42
CA GLU A 468 6.77 22.44 26.86
C GLU A 468 6.24 23.86 27.12
N GLY A 469 5.05 23.97 27.73
CA GLY A 469 4.37 25.26 27.86
C GLY A 469 4.18 25.90 26.48
N ASP A 470 4.68 27.11 26.28
CA ASP A 470 4.61 27.81 24.98
C ASP A 470 5.81 27.53 24.06
N ASN A 471 6.87 26.88 24.57
CA ASN A 471 8.06 26.56 23.79
C ASN A 471 7.85 25.27 23.01
N TYR A 472 8.27 25.23 21.75
CA TYR A 472 8.17 24.03 20.92
C TYR A 472 9.32 23.92 19.91
N ALA A 473 9.58 22.70 19.46
CA ALA A 473 10.54 22.38 18.40
C ALA A 473 9.95 21.35 17.43
N ILE A 474 9.99 21.66 16.13
CA ILE A 474 9.57 20.76 15.04
C ILE A 474 10.80 20.02 14.53
N LEU A 475 10.74 18.69 14.52
CA LEU A 475 11.85 17.81 14.19
C LEU A 475 11.65 17.18 12.81
N SER A 476 12.64 17.32 11.93
CA SER A 476 12.69 16.63 10.64
C SER A 476 13.40 15.29 10.75
N ASP A 477 12.87 14.27 10.08
CA ASP A 477 13.44 12.92 10.02
C ASP A 477 13.78 12.37 11.42
N ILE A 478 12.72 12.17 12.20
CA ILE A 478 12.78 11.75 13.60
C ILE A 478 13.38 10.35 13.79
N LEU A 479 14.10 10.18 14.89
CA LEU A 479 14.59 8.91 15.40
C LEU A 479 13.50 8.15 16.16
N GLY A 480 13.72 6.86 16.41
CA GLY A 480 12.79 6.05 17.22
C GLY A 480 12.56 6.61 18.63
N ASN A 481 13.62 7.13 19.28
CA ASN A 481 13.49 7.74 20.60
C ASN A 481 12.70 9.06 20.56
N GLU A 482 12.88 9.86 19.51
CA GLU A 482 12.18 11.14 19.35
C GLU A 482 10.69 10.94 19.02
N ASP A 483 10.34 9.85 18.34
CA ASP A 483 8.96 9.38 18.16
C ASP A 483 8.35 8.94 19.50
N HIS A 484 9.05 8.08 20.25
CA HIS A 484 8.58 7.56 21.53
C HIS A 484 8.33 8.67 22.56
N LEU A 485 9.27 9.62 22.65
CA LEU A 485 9.32 10.66 23.68
C LEU A 485 8.78 12.02 23.22
N GLY A 486 8.42 12.15 21.95
CA GLY A 486 7.79 13.32 21.36
C GLY A 486 6.27 13.36 21.58
N ASP A 487 5.69 14.53 21.33
CA ASP A 487 4.28 14.85 21.61
C ASP A 487 3.36 14.70 20.39
N MET A 488 3.96 14.75 19.19
CA MET A 488 3.29 14.49 17.92
C MET A 488 4.30 13.83 17.00
N ASP A 489 3.84 12.83 16.26
CA ASP A 489 4.54 12.28 15.09
C ASP A 489 3.63 12.37 13.87
N PHE A 490 4.18 12.80 12.75
CA PHE A 490 3.45 12.77 11.48
C PHE A 490 4.36 12.43 10.32
N LYS A 491 3.76 11.83 9.31
CA LYS A 491 4.41 11.26 8.15
C LYS A 491 3.77 11.89 6.93
N VAL A 492 4.60 12.48 6.07
CA VAL A 492 4.16 13.14 4.85
C VAL A 492 4.88 12.49 3.69
N ALA A 493 4.12 11.98 2.74
CA ALA A 493 4.62 11.49 1.47
C ALA A 493 4.05 12.31 0.32
N GLY A 494 4.83 12.48 -0.74
CA GLY A 494 4.42 13.29 -1.87
C GLY A 494 5.47 13.43 -2.95
N THR A 495 5.05 14.05 -4.03
CA THR A 495 5.91 14.44 -5.15
C THR A 495 6.40 15.87 -4.93
N LYS A 496 7.08 16.41 -5.94
CA LYS A 496 7.40 17.84 -6.03
C LYS A 496 6.16 18.75 -6.12
N ASP A 497 5.03 18.22 -6.60
CA ASP A 497 3.85 19.04 -6.90
C ASP A 497 2.80 18.99 -5.78
N GLY A 498 2.86 18.01 -4.88
CA GLY A 498 1.97 17.96 -3.72
C GLY A 498 2.09 16.70 -2.88
N ILE A 499 1.24 16.62 -1.87
CA ILE A 499 1.12 15.49 -0.94
C ILE A 499 0.32 14.36 -1.61
N THR A 500 0.79 13.13 -1.45
CA THR A 500 0.10 11.91 -1.89
C THR A 500 -0.42 11.06 -0.73
N ALA A 501 0.23 11.12 0.44
CA ALA A 501 -0.29 10.51 1.66
C ALA A 501 0.13 11.29 2.91
N PHE A 502 -0.73 11.24 3.92
CA PHE A 502 -0.52 11.91 5.19
C PHE A 502 -0.99 11.01 6.33
N GLN A 503 -0.19 10.92 7.38
CA GLN A 503 -0.55 10.25 8.62
C GLN A 503 -0.06 11.09 9.79
N MET A 504 -0.86 11.27 10.82
CA MET A 504 -0.47 12.03 12.02
C MET A 504 -1.07 11.36 13.26
N ASP A 505 -0.30 11.34 14.33
CA ASP A 505 -0.70 10.92 15.66
C ASP A 505 -0.23 11.97 16.66
N ILE A 506 -1.16 12.46 17.49
CA ILE A 506 -0.94 13.49 18.48
C ILE A 506 -1.20 12.88 19.85
N LYS A 507 -0.22 12.99 20.76
CA LYS A 507 -0.28 12.45 22.12
C LYS A 507 -0.71 13.48 23.16
N ILE A 508 -0.59 14.78 22.85
CA ILE A 508 -0.94 15.88 23.76
C ILE A 508 -2.04 16.76 23.19
N GLN A 509 -2.74 17.48 24.07
CA GLN A 509 -3.69 18.50 23.64
C GLN A 509 -2.99 19.83 23.30
N GLY A 510 -3.64 20.65 22.47
CA GLY A 510 -3.28 22.07 22.31
C GLY A 510 -2.23 22.36 21.24
N ILE A 511 -2.14 21.54 20.19
CA ILE A 511 -1.35 21.86 18.99
C ILE A 511 -2.15 22.83 18.11
N SER A 512 -1.65 24.05 17.95
CA SER A 512 -2.32 25.08 17.14
C SER A 512 -2.17 24.80 15.64
N TYR A 513 -3.11 25.32 14.84
CA TYR A 513 -3.01 25.24 13.38
C TYR A 513 -1.78 25.96 12.81
N GLU A 514 -1.27 26.98 13.51
CA GLU A 514 -0.03 27.67 13.12
C GLU A 514 1.19 26.75 13.28
N ILE A 515 1.23 25.94 14.34
CA ILE A 515 2.30 24.94 14.53
C ILE A 515 2.21 23.88 13.42
N MET A 516 1.01 23.40 13.10
CA MET A 516 0.80 22.44 12.00
C MET A 516 1.25 23.00 10.65
N GLU A 517 0.95 24.27 10.36
CA GLU A 517 1.37 24.94 9.12
C GLU A 517 2.90 24.99 8.99
N LYS A 518 3.59 25.43 10.05
CA LYS A 518 5.06 25.43 10.10
C LYS A 518 5.63 24.02 9.95
N ALA A 519 4.98 23.03 10.57
CA ALA A 519 5.42 21.64 10.51
C ALA A 519 5.28 21.05 9.09
N LEU A 520 4.18 21.34 8.39
CA LEU A 520 3.99 20.95 6.99
C LEU A 520 4.99 21.64 6.05
N ALA A 521 5.30 22.92 6.28
CA ALA A 521 6.30 23.64 5.51
C ALA A 521 7.70 23.00 5.66
N GLN A 522 8.13 22.72 6.90
CA GLN A 522 9.40 22.04 7.17
C GLN A 522 9.41 20.61 6.61
N ALA A 523 8.28 19.90 6.65
CA ALA A 523 8.14 18.58 6.04
C ALA A 523 8.30 18.63 4.51
N LYS A 524 7.76 19.67 3.86
CA LYS A 524 7.93 19.88 2.42
C LYS A 524 9.41 20.06 2.05
N GLU A 525 10.13 20.90 2.79
CA GLU A 525 11.57 21.12 2.57
C GLU A 525 12.36 19.81 2.69
N GLY A 526 12.12 19.04 3.76
CA GLY A 526 12.76 17.75 3.96
C GLY A 526 12.39 16.73 2.87
N ARG A 527 11.13 16.68 2.45
CA ARG A 527 10.66 15.84 1.34
C ARG A 527 11.36 16.19 0.03
N MET A 528 11.53 17.47 -0.28
CA MET A 528 12.22 17.92 -1.50
C MET A 528 13.70 17.52 -1.48
N HIS A 529 14.37 17.65 -0.33
CA HIS A 529 15.75 17.21 -0.17
C HIS A 529 15.91 15.70 -0.43
N ILE A 530 14.98 14.87 0.07
CA ILE A 530 15.01 13.42 -0.16
C ILE A 530 14.75 13.10 -1.64
N LEU A 531 13.80 13.79 -2.29
CA LEU A 531 13.54 13.62 -3.73
C LEU A 531 14.76 13.99 -4.57
N GLU A 532 15.48 15.06 -4.23
CA GLU A 532 16.72 15.43 -4.91
C GLU A 532 17.75 14.29 -4.85
N LYS A 533 17.97 13.72 -3.66
CA LYS A 533 18.87 12.56 -3.46
C LYS A 533 18.43 11.32 -4.25
N MET A 534 17.13 11.07 -4.36
CA MET A 534 16.60 9.97 -5.18
C MET A 534 16.87 10.20 -6.68
N ASN A 535 16.63 11.43 -7.16
CA ASN A 535 16.83 11.81 -8.56
C ASN A 535 18.30 11.80 -8.99
N GLU A 536 19.25 12.01 -8.06
CA GLU A 536 20.69 11.82 -8.31
C GLU A 536 21.04 10.38 -8.76
N VAL A 537 20.24 9.38 -8.34
CA VAL A 537 20.46 7.96 -8.70
C VAL A 537 19.62 7.52 -9.89
N ILE A 538 18.32 7.82 -9.89
CA ILE A 538 17.41 7.53 -11.00
C ILE A 538 16.32 8.60 -11.05
N SER A 539 16.31 9.40 -12.12
CA SER A 539 15.36 10.51 -12.31
C SER A 539 14.17 10.15 -13.18
N GLU A 540 14.28 9.09 -14.00
CA GLU A 540 13.22 8.58 -14.87
C GLU A 540 13.18 7.05 -14.82
N PRO A 541 11.99 6.43 -14.98
CA PRO A 541 11.88 4.99 -15.11
C PRO A 541 12.78 4.42 -16.21
N ARG A 542 13.31 3.21 -16.03
CA ARG A 542 14.05 2.52 -17.09
C ARG A 542 13.14 2.38 -18.34
N PRO A 543 13.70 2.53 -19.54
CA PRO A 543 12.92 2.49 -20.78
C PRO A 543 12.34 1.10 -21.10
N THR A 544 12.87 0.06 -20.46
CA THR A 544 12.47 -1.34 -20.66
C THR A 544 12.28 -2.03 -19.32
N ILE A 545 11.27 -2.88 -19.22
CA ILE A 545 11.09 -3.78 -18.08
C ILE A 545 12.15 -4.89 -18.08
N SER A 546 12.32 -5.55 -16.93
CA SER A 546 13.24 -6.69 -16.79
C SER A 546 12.94 -7.82 -17.78
N GLN A 547 13.99 -8.48 -18.27
CA GLN A 547 13.88 -9.68 -19.12
C GLN A 547 13.22 -10.87 -18.41
N TYR A 548 13.17 -10.87 -17.08
CA TYR A 548 12.52 -11.90 -16.27
C TYR A 548 11.04 -11.61 -16.02
N ALA A 549 10.58 -10.40 -16.36
CA ALA A 549 9.17 -10.05 -16.25
C ALA A 549 8.33 -10.78 -17.29
N PRO A 550 7.06 -11.11 -16.98
CA PRO A 550 6.14 -11.62 -17.97
C PRO A 550 6.07 -10.69 -19.18
N THR A 551 6.13 -11.27 -20.37
CA THR A 551 5.92 -10.53 -21.60
C THR A 551 4.42 -10.49 -21.89
N LEU A 552 3.85 -9.30 -21.99
CA LEU A 552 2.47 -9.07 -22.44
C LEU A 552 2.50 -8.54 -23.86
N LEU A 553 1.99 -9.33 -24.81
CA LEU A 553 1.86 -8.94 -26.20
C LEU A 553 0.39 -8.90 -26.58
N THR A 554 -0.02 -7.80 -27.18
CA THR A 554 -1.35 -7.69 -27.78
C THR A 554 -1.22 -7.73 -29.30
N THR A 555 -2.13 -8.44 -29.95
CA THR A 555 -2.32 -8.39 -31.40
C THR A 555 -3.81 -8.39 -31.72
N LYS A 556 -4.23 -7.78 -32.81
CA LYS A 556 -5.63 -7.79 -33.26
C LYS A 556 -5.80 -8.77 -34.41
N ILE A 557 -6.85 -9.57 -34.37
CA ILE A 557 -7.26 -10.50 -35.43
C ILE A 557 -8.66 -10.15 -35.94
N PRO A 558 -9.02 -10.51 -37.17
CA PRO A 558 -10.39 -10.35 -37.66
C PRO A 558 -11.40 -11.13 -36.81
N THR A 559 -12.56 -10.53 -36.51
CA THR A 559 -13.56 -11.10 -35.59
C THR A 559 -14.15 -12.42 -36.11
N ASP A 560 -14.24 -12.59 -37.42
CA ASP A 560 -14.67 -13.83 -38.07
C ASP A 560 -13.65 -14.99 -37.92
N LYS A 561 -12.39 -14.67 -37.60
CA LYS A 561 -11.30 -15.65 -37.43
C LYS A 561 -11.07 -16.05 -35.97
N ILE A 562 -11.79 -15.46 -35.01
CA ILE A 562 -11.69 -15.83 -33.58
C ILE A 562 -11.95 -17.33 -33.39
N GLY A 563 -12.97 -17.87 -34.06
CA GLY A 563 -13.32 -19.30 -34.00
C GLY A 563 -12.19 -20.23 -34.48
N THR A 564 -11.33 -19.77 -35.40
CA THR A 564 -10.17 -20.53 -35.89
C THR A 564 -9.07 -20.65 -34.86
N VAL A 565 -8.82 -19.59 -34.08
CA VAL A 565 -7.79 -19.57 -33.02
C VAL A 565 -8.25 -20.37 -31.80
N ILE A 566 -9.52 -20.25 -31.41
CA ILE A 566 -10.09 -21.02 -30.29
C ILE A 566 -10.18 -22.51 -30.66
N GLY A 567 -10.72 -22.79 -31.85
CA GLY A 567 -11.00 -24.13 -32.34
C GLY A 567 -12.12 -24.87 -31.58
N PRO A 568 -12.52 -26.07 -32.03
CA PRO A 568 -13.63 -26.82 -31.41
C PRO A 568 -13.35 -27.16 -29.94
N GLY A 569 -14.17 -26.62 -29.04
CA GLY A 569 -14.04 -26.81 -27.58
C GLY A 569 -12.77 -26.22 -26.98
N GLY A 570 -12.15 -25.23 -27.62
CA GLY A 570 -10.93 -24.58 -27.12
C GLY A 570 -9.65 -25.39 -27.33
N LYS A 571 -9.69 -26.49 -28.10
CA LYS A 571 -8.53 -27.38 -28.27
C LYS A 571 -7.33 -26.71 -28.94
N VAL A 572 -7.56 -25.79 -29.88
CA VAL A 572 -6.47 -25.15 -30.63
C VAL A 572 -5.77 -24.12 -29.76
N ILE A 573 -6.52 -23.23 -29.10
CA ILE A 573 -5.94 -22.25 -28.17
C ILE A 573 -5.25 -22.93 -26.98
N GLN A 574 -5.79 -24.02 -26.43
CA GLN A 574 -5.11 -24.80 -25.39
C GLN A 574 -3.80 -25.43 -25.88
N LYS A 575 -3.76 -25.90 -27.14
CA LYS A 575 -2.55 -26.43 -27.73
C LYS A 575 -1.48 -25.34 -27.91
N ILE A 576 -1.85 -24.17 -28.45
CA ILE A 576 -0.92 -23.04 -28.60
C ILE A 576 -0.37 -22.61 -27.24
N GLN A 577 -1.24 -22.45 -26.24
CA GLN A 577 -0.83 -22.12 -24.88
C GLN A 577 0.17 -23.13 -24.31
N LYS A 578 -0.06 -24.44 -24.55
CA LYS A 578 0.84 -25.50 -24.11
C LYS A 578 2.16 -25.54 -24.89
N ASP A 579 2.12 -25.44 -26.21
CA ASP A 579 3.30 -25.57 -27.09
C ASP A 579 4.29 -24.41 -26.89
N TYR A 580 3.77 -23.20 -26.68
CA TYR A 580 4.58 -22.01 -26.45
C TYR A 580 4.72 -21.63 -24.96
N ASN A 581 4.09 -22.37 -24.05
CA ASN A 581 4.07 -22.07 -22.61
C ASN A 581 3.66 -20.61 -22.31
N VAL A 582 2.57 -20.19 -22.95
CA VAL A 582 1.95 -18.86 -22.83
C VAL A 582 0.50 -19.02 -22.45
N GLU A 583 -0.11 -17.96 -21.95
CA GLU A 583 -1.55 -17.83 -21.83
C GLU A 583 -2.07 -16.90 -22.93
N ILE A 584 -3.28 -17.19 -23.41
CA ILE A 584 -3.91 -16.45 -24.49
C ILE A 584 -5.35 -16.14 -24.10
N ALA A 585 -5.68 -14.86 -24.01
CA ALA A 585 -7.04 -14.37 -23.88
C ALA A 585 -7.46 -13.67 -25.18
N ILE A 586 -8.69 -13.93 -25.64
CA ILE A 586 -9.23 -13.34 -26.87
C ILE A 586 -10.54 -12.64 -26.51
N ASP A 587 -10.60 -11.34 -26.76
CA ASP A 587 -11.78 -10.51 -26.56
C ASP A 587 -12.73 -10.60 -27.77
N GLU A 588 -14.01 -10.27 -27.57
CA GLU A 588 -15.04 -10.33 -28.61
C GLU A 588 -14.77 -9.39 -29.79
N ASP A 589 -13.96 -8.35 -29.58
CA ASP A 589 -13.55 -7.38 -30.60
C ASP A 589 -12.36 -7.85 -31.46
N GLY A 590 -11.88 -9.08 -31.24
CA GLY A 590 -10.74 -9.67 -31.94
C GLY A 590 -9.37 -9.31 -31.33
N THR A 591 -9.32 -8.66 -30.17
CA THR A 591 -8.07 -8.42 -29.45
C THR A 591 -7.56 -9.71 -28.81
N VAL A 592 -6.31 -10.08 -29.09
CA VAL A 592 -5.63 -11.25 -28.55
C VAL A 592 -4.51 -10.80 -27.63
N ASN A 593 -4.64 -11.10 -26.35
CA ASN A 593 -3.65 -10.84 -25.31
C ASN A 593 -2.86 -12.12 -25.03
N ILE A 594 -1.55 -12.06 -25.19
CA ILE A 594 -0.63 -13.19 -25.04
C ILE A 594 0.31 -12.86 -23.89
N SER A 595 0.29 -13.66 -22.83
CA SER A 595 1.13 -13.50 -21.65
C SER A 595 2.03 -14.70 -21.45
N GLY A 596 3.31 -14.49 -21.13
CA GLY A 596 4.21 -15.61 -20.85
C GLY A 596 5.52 -15.17 -20.20
N ASN A 597 6.15 -16.10 -19.48
CA ASN A 597 7.40 -15.83 -18.76
C ASN A 597 8.63 -15.78 -19.69
N ASP A 598 8.52 -16.29 -20.92
CA ASP A 598 9.58 -16.24 -21.93
C ASP A 598 9.17 -15.31 -23.09
N SER A 599 9.87 -14.20 -23.22
CA SER A 599 9.61 -13.20 -24.26
C SER A 599 9.75 -13.76 -25.69
N LYS A 600 10.65 -14.72 -25.90
CA LYS A 600 10.86 -15.34 -27.21
C LYS A 600 9.67 -16.20 -27.57
N LEU A 601 9.23 -17.07 -26.67
CA LEU A 601 8.08 -17.94 -26.90
C LEU A 601 6.78 -17.14 -27.05
N ALA A 602 6.59 -16.06 -26.28
CA ALA A 602 5.45 -15.16 -26.45
C ALA A 602 5.41 -14.51 -27.84
N LYS A 603 6.57 -14.06 -28.36
CA LYS A 603 6.67 -13.52 -29.72
C LYS A 603 6.38 -14.58 -30.77
N GLU A 604 6.91 -15.80 -30.62
CA GLU A 604 6.65 -16.91 -31.53
C GLU A 604 5.16 -17.29 -31.54
N ALA A 605 4.49 -17.33 -30.37
CA ALA A 605 3.06 -17.54 -30.27
C ALA A 605 2.26 -16.43 -30.99
N ARG A 606 2.66 -15.16 -30.83
CA ARG A 606 2.04 -14.03 -31.52
C ARG A 606 2.14 -14.16 -33.03
N GLU A 607 3.33 -14.46 -33.55
CA GLU A 607 3.52 -14.62 -34.99
C GLU A 607 2.79 -15.87 -35.52
N TYR A 608 2.69 -16.94 -34.71
CA TYR A 608 1.89 -18.11 -35.05
C TYR A 608 0.39 -17.78 -35.17
N ILE A 609 -0.17 -17.03 -34.21
CA ILE A 609 -1.58 -16.57 -34.26
C ILE A 609 -1.81 -15.64 -35.45
N LYS A 610 -0.90 -14.71 -35.72
CA LYS A 610 -0.96 -13.86 -36.91
C LYS A 610 -0.92 -14.68 -38.19
N TRP A 611 -0.04 -15.67 -38.27
CA TRP A 611 0.04 -16.56 -39.42
C TRP A 611 -1.25 -17.39 -39.59
N MET A 612 -1.86 -17.86 -38.50
CA MET A 612 -3.15 -18.56 -38.56
C MET A 612 -4.32 -17.69 -39.00
N THR A 613 -4.26 -16.39 -38.74
CA THR A 613 -5.34 -15.44 -38.99
C THR A 613 -5.07 -14.52 -40.17
N ALA A 614 -3.90 -14.65 -40.80
CA ALA A 614 -3.54 -13.88 -41.98
C ALA A 614 -4.46 -14.24 -43.15
N ASP A 615 -4.83 -13.22 -43.92
CA ASP A 615 -5.42 -13.42 -45.22
C ASP A 615 -4.34 -13.49 -46.31
N PRO A 616 -4.56 -14.27 -47.37
CA PRO A 616 -3.63 -14.37 -48.49
C PRO A 616 -3.57 -13.04 -49.27
N GLU A 617 -2.36 -12.51 -49.47
CA GLU A 617 -2.09 -11.24 -50.15
C GLU A 617 -1.43 -11.49 -51.50
N VAL A 618 -2.04 -10.98 -52.58
CA VAL A 618 -1.48 -11.10 -53.93
C VAL A 618 -0.13 -10.38 -54.00
N GLY A 619 0.88 -11.06 -54.53
CA GLY A 619 2.25 -10.56 -54.66
C GLY A 619 3.19 -10.92 -53.51
N LYS A 620 2.68 -11.51 -52.42
CA LYS A 620 3.50 -11.93 -51.27
C LYS A 620 4.09 -13.32 -51.46
N ASN A 621 5.26 -13.52 -50.85
CA ASN A 621 6.00 -14.79 -50.86
C ASN A 621 5.63 -15.59 -49.60
N TYR A 622 5.34 -16.87 -49.77
CA TYR A 622 4.98 -17.82 -48.71
C TYR A 622 5.87 -19.04 -48.78
N ASP A 623 6.29 -19.55 -47.63
CA ASP A 623 6.92 -20.87 -47.50
C ASP A 623 5.81 -21.89 -47.21
N GLY A 624 5.37 -22.57 -48.26
CA GLY A 624 4.20 -23.45 -48.18
C GLY A 624 4.55 -24.92 -48.29
N LYS A 625 3.78 -25.78 -47.63
CA LYS A 625 3.97 -27.23 -47.66
C LYS A 625 3.18 -27.86 -48.80
N VAL A 626 3.80 -28.72 -49.60
CA VAL A 626 3.11 -29.48 -50.65
C VAL A 626 2.18 -30.50 -49.99
N VAL A 627 0.87 -30.31 -50.12
CA VAL A 627 -0.15 -31.19 -49.53
C VAL A 627 -0.46 -32.37 -50.44
N ARG A 628 -0.57 -32.12 -51.76
CA ARG A 628 -0.80 -33.17 -52.76
C ARG A 628 -0.24 -32.78 -54.11
N LEU A 629 0.18 -33.78 -54.88
CA LEU A 629 0.60 -33.62 -56.26
C LEU A 629 -0.53 -34.01 -57.22
N VAL A 630 -0.63 -33.30 -58.34
CA VAL A 630 -1.54 -33.62 -59.45
C VAL A 630 -0.78 -33.49 -60.78
N ASP A 631 -1.28 -34.11 -61.85
CA ASP A 631 -0.57 -34.15 -63.14
C ASP A 631 -0.26 -32.75 -63.72
N PHE A 632 -1.07 -31.75 -63.38
CA PHE A 632 -0.95 -30.37 -63.86
C PHE A 632 -0.35 -29.38 -62.83
N GLY A 633 0.07 -29.84 -61.66
CA GLY A 633 0.65 -28.96 -60.63
C GLY A 633 0.76 -29.58 -59.23
N ALA A 634 1.02 -28.74 -58.23
CA ALA A 634 1.05 -29.11 -56.82
C ALA A 634 0.10 -28.22 -56.02
N PHE A 635 -0.67 -28.80 -55.11
CA PHE A 635 -1.39 -28.01 -54.11
C PHE A 635 -0.47 -27.74 -52.93
N VAL A 636 -0.18 -26.47 -52.71
CA VAL A 636 0.70 -25.99 -51.66
C VAL A 636 -0.14 -25.24 -50.63
N GLU A 637 -0.08 -25.67 -49.38
CA GLU A 637 -0.71 -24.97 -48.26
C GLU A 637 0.19 -23.80 -47.85
N ILE A 638 -0.31 -22.58 -48.04
CA ILE A 638 0.43 -21.33 -47.79
C ILE A 638 0.07 -20.71 -46.43
N LEU A 639 -1.15 -20.96 -45.96
CA LEU A 639 -1.72 -20.53 -44.68
C LEU A 639 -2.64 -21.66 -44.19
N PRO A 640 -2.92 -21.79 -42.87
CA PRO A 640 -3.75 -22.86 -42.33
C PRO A 640 -5.11 -22.98 -43.02
N GLY A 641 -5.35 -24.11 -43.68
CA GLY A 641 -6.60 -24.37 -44.40
C GLY A 641 -6.73 -23.68 -45.76
N ILE A 642 -5.72 -22.93 -46.22
CA ILE A 642 -5.68 -22.26 -47.53
C ILE A 642 -4.66 -22.95 -48.43
N GLN A 643 -5.17 -23.66 -49.44
CA GLN A 643 -4.36 -24.33 -50.46
C GLN A 643 -4.37 -23.54 -51.76
N GLY A 644 -3.19 -23.22 -52.27
CA GLY A 644 -3.03 -22.68 -53.61
C GLY A 644 -2.50 -23.70 -54.61
N LEU A 645 -2.83 -23.51 -55.87
CA LEU A 645 -2.36 -24.34 -56.97
C LEU A 645 -1.08 -23.75 -57.56
N LEU A 646 0.03 -24.46 -57.41
CA LEU A 646 1.26 -24.23 -58.15
C LEU A 646 1.21 -25.00 -59.46
N HIS A 647 0.80 -24.33 -60.53
CA HIS A 647 0.67 -24.96 -61.86
C HIS A 647 2.03 -25.40 -62.41
N ILE A 648 2.09 -26.50 -63.18
CA ILE A 648 3.35 -27.09 -63.70
C ILE A 648 4.22 -26.08 -64.47
N SER A 649 3.61 -25.11 -65.15
CA SER A 649 4.31 -24.06 -65.90
C SER A 649 4.93 -22.96 -65.02
N GLN A 650 4.61 -22.93 -63.73
CA GLN A 650 5.02 -21.92 -62.75
C GLN A 650 6.00 -22.48 -61.69
N ILE A 651 6.44 -23.74 -61.84
CA ILE A 651 7.36 -24.40 -60.89
C ILE A 651 8.82 -23.99 -61.12
N ASP A 652 9.26 -23.91 -62.38
CA ASP A 652 10.68 -23.70 -62.74
C ASP A 652 10.82 -22.92 -64.06
N ASN A 653 12.00 -22.35 -64.29
CA ASN A 653 12.41 -21.71 -65.55
C ASN A 653 12.55 -22.75 -66.68
N LYS A 654 12.94 -23.99 -66.36
CA LYS A 654 13.08 -25.10 -67.31
C LYS A 654 11.74 -25.83 -67.55
N ARG A 655 11.58 -26.44 -68.73
CA ARG A 655 10.36 -27.20 -69.08
C ARG A 655 10.35 -28.53 -68.32
N ILE A 656 9.40 -28.67 -67.40
CA ILE A 656 9.19 -29.88 -66.59
C ILE A 656 8.15 -30.77 -67.28
N ASN A 657 8.43 -32.07 -67.39
CA ASN A 657 7.52 -33.06 -67.98
C ASN A 657 6.58 -33.70 -66.94
N LYS A 658 7.03 -33.89 -65.69
CA LYS A 658 6.20 -34.37 -64.57
C LYS A 658 6.50 -33.60 -63.29
N VAL A 659 5.45 -33.25 -62.54
CA VAL A 659 5.58 -32.51 -61.27
C VAL A 659 6.34 -33.31 -60.21
N SER A 660 6.19 -34.64 -60.21
CA SER A 660 6.90 -35.57 -59.32
C SER A 660 8.41 -35.57 -59.46
N ASP A 661 8.94 -35.04 -60.56
CA ASP A 661 10.38 -34.99 -60.81
C ASP A 661 11.05 -33.86 -60.02
N VAL A 662 10.26 -32.89 -59.53
CA VAL A 662 10.76 -31.65 -58.91
C VAL A 662 10.19 -31.41 -57.51
N LEU A 663 9.01 -31.94 -57.21
CA LEU A 663 8.32 -31.76 -55.93
C LEU A 663 7.87 -33.09 -55.36
N LYS A 664 7.98 -33.27 -54.04
CA LYS A 664 7.40 -34.38 -53.29
C LYS A 664 6.33 -33.88 -52.34
N GLU A 665 5.35 -34.74 -52.04
CA GLU A 665 4.39 -34.46 -50.98
C GLU A 665 5.12 -34.33 -49.65
N GLY A 666 4.83 -33.23 -48.94
CA GLY A 666 5.50 -32.87 -47.69
C GLY A 666 6.66 -31.88 -47.84
N ASP A 667 7.14 -31.59 -49.06
CA ASP A 667 8.20 -30.61 -49.28
C ASP A 667 7.73 -29.19 -48.91
N ILE A 668 8.63 -28.40 -48.32
CA ILE A 668 8.42 -26.97 -48.08
C ILE A 668 9.00 -26.20 -49.26
N VAL A 669 8.17 -25.42 -49.95
CA VAL A 669 8.57 -24.64 -51.13
C VAL A 669 8.16 -23.19 -51.02
N ARG A 670 9.09 -22.30 -51.40
CA ARG A 670 8.86 -20.85 -51.45
C ARG A 670 8.11 -20.50 -52.73
N VAL A 671 6.93 -19.86 -52.58
CA VAL A 671 6.00 -19.56 -53.68
C VAL A 671 5.42 -18.16 -53.53
N LYS A 672 5.21 -17.45 -54.64
CA LYS A 672 4.56 -16.14 -54.70
C LYS A 672 3.10 -16.31 -55.10
N LEU A 673 2.19 -15.65 -54.39
CA LEU A 673 0.77 -15.65 -54.74
C LEU A 673 0.53 -14.68 -55.91
N LEU A 674 0.02 -15.17 -57.04
CA LEU A 674 -0.17 -14.38 -58.26
C LEU A 674 -1.55 -13.75 -58.38
N SER A 675 -2.59 -14.49 -58.01
CA SER A 675 -3.98 -14.03 -58.09
C SER A 675 -4.89 -14.81 -57.14
N ILE A 676 -5.99 -14.16 -56.77
CA ILE A 676 -7.07 -14.73 -55.96
C ILE A 676 -8.35 -14.60 -56.79
N GLU A 677 -8.96 -15.73 -57.13
CA GLU A 677 -10.23 -15.80 -57.86
C GLU A 677 -11.24 -16.63 -57.06
N GLY A 678 -12.03 -15.95 -56.22
CA GLY A 678 -12.92 -16.62 -55.25
C GLY A 678 -12.10 -17.45 -54.26
N ASN A 679 -12.35 -18.76 -54.18
CA ASN A 679 -11.59 -19.70 -53.34
C ASN A 679 -10.38 -20.33 -54.05
N LYS A 680 -9.97 -19.82 -55.22
CA LYS A 680 -8.82 -20.33 -55.98
C LYS A 680 -7.63 -19.39 -55.83
N TYR A 681 -6.51 -19.94 -55.38
CA TYR A 681 -5.25 -19.22 -55.16
C TYR A 681 -4.21 -19.72 -56.15
N SER A 682 -3.69 -18.85 -57.00
CA SER A 682 -2.69 -19.22 -58.03
C SER A 682 -1.28 -18.91 -57.56
N LEU A 683 -0.40 -19.91 -57.51
CA LEU A 683 0.96 -19.78 -56.98
C LEU A 683 2.03 -19.87 -58.07
N SER A 684 3.17 -19.21 -57.87
CA SER A 684 4.35 -19.34 -58.74
C SER A 684 5.66 -19.34 -57.97
N ARG A 685 6.51 -20.31 -58.28
CA ARG A 685 7.92 -20.39 -57.84
C ARG A 685 8.86 -19.74 -58.88
N LYS A 686 8.46 -19.77 -60.15
CA LYS A 686 9.22 -19.22 -61.28
C LYS A 686 9.50 -17.72 -61.18
N VAL A 687 8.56 -16.94 -60.66
CA VAL A 687 8.75 -15.48 -60.49
C VAL A 687 9.87 -15.17 -59.50
N LEU A 688 10.04 -16.01 -58.47
CA LEU A 688 11.11 -15.84 -57.46
C LEU A 688 12.49 -16.19 -58.02
N LEU A 689 12.57 -17.29 -58.79
CA LEU A 689 13.83 -17.71 -59.44
C LEU A 689 14.33 -16.67 -60.46
N LYS A 690 13.42 -15.92 -61.08
CA LYS A 690 13.79 -14.81 -61.97
C LYS A 690 14.24 -13.56 -61.20
N GLU A 691 13.62 -13.26 -60.06
CA GLU A 691 14.01 -12.12 -59.22
C GLU A 691 15.43 -12.32 -58.64
N GLU A 692 15.76 -13.54 -58.18
CA GLU A 692 17.10 -13.92 -57.69
C GLU A 692 18.19 -13.86 -58.78
N GLU A 693 17.89 -14.29 -60.02
CA GLU A 693 18.80 -14.16 -61.17
C GLU A 693 19.12 -12.69 -61.51
N THR A 694 18.16 -11.76 -61.34
CA THR A 694 18.37 -10.31 -61.55
C THR A 694 19.14 -9.61 -60.42
N SER A 695 19.01 -10.05 -59.16
CA SER A 695 19.75 -9.44 -58.04
C SER A 695 21.24 -9.81 -58.05
N GLU A 696 21.57 -11.06 -58.43
CA GLU A 696 22.95 -11.50 -58.60
C GLU A 696 23.65 -10.78 -59.78
N THR A 697 22.89 -10.32 -60.79
CA THR A 697 23.47 -9.52 -61.89
C THR A 697 23.75 -8.06 -61.50
N SER A 698 23.01 -7.49 -60.53
CA SER A 698 23.25 -6.13 -60.04
C SER A 698 24.39 -6.03 -59.03
N GLU A 699 24.60 -7.02 -58.16
CA GLU A 699 25.77 -7.01 -57.25
C GLU A 699 27.09 -7.24 -57.99
N ALA A 700 27.08 -8.01 -59.09
CA ALA A 700 28.25 -8.21 -59.94
C ALA A 700 28.63 -7.00 -60.82
N THR A 701 27.85 -5.89 -60.76
CA THR A 701 28.17 -4.64 -61.46
C THR A 701 28.63 -3.50 -60.54
N GLU A 702 28.67 -3.71 -59.21
CA GLU A 702 29.15 -2.74 -58.22
C GLU A 702 30.43 -3.17 -57.45
N GLU A 703 31.10 -4.28 -57.84
CA GLU A 703 32.48 -4.60 -57.40
C GLU A 703 33.57 -4.05 -58.32
#